data_AF-A0A7X7YK71-F1
#
_entry.id   AF-A0A7X7YK71-F1
#
_cell.length_a   1.000
_cell.length_b   1.000
_cell.length_c   1.000
_cell.angle_alpha   90.00
_cell.angle_beta   90.00
_cell.angle_gamma   90.00
#
_symmetry.space_group_name_H-M   'P 1'
#
loop_
_entity.id
_entity.type
_entity.pdbx_description
1 polymer ?
#
loop_
_entity_poly.entity_id
_entity_poly.type
_entity_poly.pdbx_seq_one_letter_code
_entity_poly.pdbx_strand_id
1 'polypeptide(L)'
;MMKSALMIVLACLALTVSASGGCPSMDFTGDCRVDLSDFALFAEQWMAVGQFQLQVRSPGAPGATITSSTGHGGTANYTRNLPFNTVVSLTAPVVVNGNIFTGWNADVVSTDQTISLTMNDDFHVDAEYTPILGGMVWILVEDPGVPGHEPFKGYVSRFLTTNMQYCWFLNAALASGDITFSGGLVKGAYGSNPGRDFALATYYKTTDTGLSLPASGVTNGGASRIHYNGTSFVVDSGFENHPVTAVSWYGATAFCNYYGYRLPTEWEYQAVADFDGTYTYGYGPTQDSSKLNCNTSVHPDGTTVVGTFGVYGYGLADMTGNLWEFTSSEDGTKRVLRGGGWVNAANLCNVTGRLSVGPDAPHYDYGFRTVKDWYPEDLVKIPAGTFQMGNCMAADEGGTHELPIHSVTVDSFYMGKTEITNQQYCEFMNSALQQGLISFGYPDIVPGPNAGAEYQIYTHLWGWSSVIQILYDWTTFSVKTKNGRDMSQDPVVDITWYGAVAYCNWRSQQEGREPCYDLSTWTCDFSKKGYRLPTEAEWEYAARGGLSGKRFPWGDTISHNEANYVSYTDILSYDLGPTVGSHPTWSDGTHPYTAPVGSFAANGFGLYDVTGNVDEWCNDWYSATYYESSPGDNPTGPATGEMRVIRGGGWWGGEQRISHRYSYQPGFHDIDRGFRVVLNPK
;
A
#
# COMPACT_ATOMS: atom_id res chain seq x y z
N MET A 1 -24.39 -35.90 -19.27
CA MET A 1 -25.84 -36.10 -19.31
C MET A 1 -26.43 -35.56 -18.02
N MET A 2 -27.26 -34.52 -18.16
CA MET A 2 -28.30 -34.04 -17.24
C MET A 2 -28.02 -34.00 -15.72
N LYS A 3 -27.88 -32.75 -15.23
CA LYS A 3 -28.65 -32.30 -14.06
C LYS A 3 -30.11 -32.73 -14.22
N SER A 4 -30.71 -33.41 -13.23
CA SER A 4 -32.06 -33.16 -12.67
C SER A 4 -32.61 -34.35 -11.86
N ALA A 5 -33.36 -34.01 -10.79
CA ALA A 5 -34.04 -34.84 -9.77
C ALA A 5 -33.15 -35.25 -8.57
N LEU A 6 -32.83 -34.39 -7.60
CA LEU A 6 -33.67 -33.55 -6.74
C LEU A 6 -34.73 -34.34 -5.94
N MET A 7 -34.54 -34.31 -4.61
CA MET A 7 -35.53 -34.35 -3.53
C MET A 7 -36.68 -35.34 -3.65
N ILE A 8 -36.75 -36.28 -2.72
CA ILE A 8 -37.87 -36.46 -1.77
C ILE A 8 -37.56 -37.70 -0.91
N VAL A 9 -37.38 -37.44 0.39
CA VAL A 9 -37.76 -38.21 1.59
C VAL A 9 -36.63 -38.13 2.64
N LEU A 10 -36.69 -37.06 3.43
CA LEU A 10 -36.35 -37.11 4.85
C LEU A 10 -37.08 -38.30 5.50
N ALA A 11 -36.38 -39.08 6.31
CA ALA A 11 -36.66 -39.21 7.75
C ALA A 11 -36.03 -40.50 8.33
N CYS A 12 -35.53 -40.34 9.56
CA CYS A 12 -35.32 -41.41 10.54
C CYS A 12 -34.14 -42.36 10.32
N LEU A 13 -32.97 -41.96 10.82
CA LEU A 13 -32.44 -42.63 12.03
C LEU A 13 -31.43 -41.71 12.72
N ALA A 14 -31.96 -40.97 13.69
CA ALA A 14 -31.17 -40.59 14.85
C ALA A 14 -30.67 -41.88 15.49
N LEU A 15 -29.35 -42.06 15.53
CA LEU A 15 -28.70 -42.90 16.53
C LEU A 15 -27.84 -41.98 17.37
N THR A 16 -28.44 -41.58 18.49
CA THR A 16 -27.77 -41.24 19.72
C THR A 16 -26.68 -42.27 20.00
N VAL A 17 -25.43 -41.83 20.02
CA VAL A 17 -24.41 -42.45 20.86
C VAL A 17 -24.10 -41.45 21.95
N SER A 18 -24.69 -41.68 23.11
CA SER A 18 -24.27 -41.05 24.35
C SER A 18 -22.95 -41.64 24.81
N ALA A 19 -22.11 -40.76 25.33
CA ALA A 19 -21.09 -40.95 26.34
C ALA A 19 -19.64 -41.23 25.88
N SER A 20 -18.80 -40.30 26.37
CA SER A 20 -17.35 -40.33 26.58
C SER A 20 -16.43 -40.19 25.35
N GLY A 21 -15.92 -38.97 25.16
CA GLY A 21 -14.61 -38.73 24.55
C GLY A 21 -14.62 -37.72 23.41
N GLY A 22 -14.21 -36.47 23.71
CA GLY A 22 -13.78 -35.46 22.73
C GLY A 22 -14.84 -34.91 21.77
N CYS A 23 -14.72 -33.63 21.44
CA CYS A 23 -15.38 -33.07 20.26
C CYS A 23 -14.85 -33.84 19.01
N PRO A 24 -15.69 -34.26 18.05
CA PRO A 24 -15.22 -34.94 16.84
C PRO A 24 -14.22 -34.07 16.09
N SER A 25 -13.15 -34.64 15.53
CA SER A 25 -12.12 -33.88 14.80
C SER A 25 -12.60 -33.25 13.48
N MET A 26 -13.89 -33.39 13.14
CA MET A 26 -14.52 -32.82 11.94
C MET A 26 -15.68 -31.86 12.27
N ASP A 27 -15.79 -31.43 13.53
CA ASP A 27 -16.61 -30.29 13.92
C ASP A 27 -15.77 -29.02 13.76
N PHE A 28 -16.15 -28.19 12.78
CA PHE A 28 -15.43 -26.98 12.41
C PHE A 28 -16.05 -25.73 13.04
N THR A 29 -17.23 -25.85 13.63
CA THR A 29 -17.93 -24.75 14.32
C THR A 29 -17.71 -24.77 15.83
N GLY A 30 -17.21 -25.88 16.38
CA GLY A 30 -16.89 -26.05 17.79
C GLY A 30 -18.10 -26.32 18.67
N ASP A 31 -19.24 -26.74 18.08
CA ASP A 31 -20.50 -26.99 18.79
C ASP A 31 -20.69 -28.47 19.21
N CYS A 32 -19.65 -29.29 18.96
CA CYS A 32 -19.55 -30.74 19.10
C CYS A 32 -20.61 -31.52 18.33
N ARG A 33 -21.05 -31.00 17.17
CA ARG A 33 -21.93 -31.67 16.21
C ARG A 33 -21.27 -31.64 14.82
N VAL A 34 -21.74 -32.50 13.92
CA VAL A 34 -21.33 -32.48 12.51
C VAL A 34 -22.60 -32.25 11.70
N ASP A 35 -22.79 -31.02 11.23
CA ASP A 35 -23.99 -30.61 10.51
C ASP A 35 -23.68 -29.79 9.23
N LEU A 36 -24.72 -29.21 8.62
CA LEU A 36 -24.61 -28.47 7.36
C LEU A 36 -23.70 -27.23 7.45
N SER A 37 -23.52 -26.70 8.65
CA SER A 37 -22.65 -25.56 8.96
C SER A 37 -21.17 -25.97 8.91
N ASP A 38 -20.83 -27.15 9.44
CA ASP A 38 -19.49 -27.74 9.33
C ASP A 38 -19.15 -28.12 7.89
N PHE A 39 -20.14 -28.60 7.12
CA PHE A 39 -19.97 -28.89 5.70
C PHE A 39 -19.81 -27.62 4.83
N ALA A 40 -20.40 -26.49 5.24
CA ALA A 40 -20.20 -25.20 4.56
C ALA A 40 -18.77 -24.67 4.77
N LEU A 41 -18.24 -24.78 5.99
CA LEU A 41 -16.83 -24.46 6.31
C LEU A 41 -15.85 -25.41 5.61
N PHE A 42 -16.17 -26.70 5.53
CA PHE A 42 -15.39 -27.67 4.76
C PHE A 42 -15.42 -27.39 3.24
N ALA A 43 -16.54 -26.90 2.70
CA ALA A 43 -16.67 -26.53 1.30
C ALA A 43 -15.95 -25.20 0.95
N GLU A 44 -15.92 -24.23 1.87
CA GLU A 44 -15.16 -22.98 1.73
C GLU A 44 -13.65 -23.23 1.78
N GLN A 45 -13.18 -24.22 2.55
CA GLN A 45 -11.77 -24.64 2.56
C GLN A 45 -11.31 -25.38 1.28
N TRP A 46 -12.23 -25.76 0.38
CA TRP A 46 -11.95 -26.53 -0.84
C TRP A 46 -12.13 -25.73 -2.16
N MET A 47 -12.32 -24.41 -2.09
CA MET A 47 -12.40 -23.53 -3.28
C MET A 47 -11.04 -23.01 -3.78
N ALA A 48 -9.93 -23.63 -3.36
CA ALA A 48 -8.61 -23.38 -3.94
C ALA A 48 -8.31 -24.34 -5.11
N VAL A 49 -8.03 -23.80 -6.31
CA VAL A 49 -7.10 -24.39 -7.30
C VAL A 49 -6.55 -23.21 -8.14
N GLY A 50 -5.25 -22.93 -8.26
CA GLY A 50 -4.17 -23.83 -8.70
C GLY A 50 -3.15 -24.26 -7.64
N GLN A 51 -3.02 -25.58 -7.50
CA GLN A 51 -1.99 -26.24 -6.69
C GLN A 51 -0.65 -26.35 -7.43
N PHE A 52 0.45 -26.32 -6.67
CA PHE A 52 1.60 -27.21 -6.91
C PHE A 52 1.93 -27.95 -5.62
N GLN A 53 2.03 -29.28 -5.70
CA GLN A 53 2.60 -30.13 -4.65
C GLN A 53 4.10 -30.31 -4.87
N LEU A 54 4.88 -30.29 -3.79
CA LEU A 54 6.16 -31.00 -3.70
C LEU A 54 5.87 -32.39 -3.15
N GLN A 55 6.14 -33.46 -3.91
CA GLN A 55 5.94 -34.84 -3.46
C GLN A 55 7.29 -35.56 -3.50
N VAL A 56 7.87 -35.88 -2.33
CA VAL A 56 9.03 -36.75 -2.21
C VAL A 56 8.54 -38.14 -1.83
N ARG A 57 8.59 -39.11 -2.76
CA ARG A 57 8.28 -40.52 -2.51
C ARG A 57 9.54 -41.38 -2.58
N SER A 58 9.79 -42.16 -1.52
CA SER A 58 10.36 -43.53 -1.60
C SER A 58 10.25 -44.21 -0.23
N PRO A 59 9.99 -45.54 -0.11
CA PRO A 59 9.66 -46.58 -1.12
C PRO A 59 8.25 -47.20 -0.87
N GLY A 60 7.54 -47.84 -1.82
CA GLY A 60 7.91 -48.37 -3.12
C GLY A 60 6.75 -48.31 -4.13
N ALA A 61 7.10 -48.43 -5.41
CA ALA A 61 6.39 -47.97 -6.60
C ALA A 61 5.11 -48.77 -6.98
N PRO A 62 4.23 -48.30 -7.92
CA PRO A 62 4.59 -47.91 -9.30
C PRO A 62 4.04 -46.54 -9.80
N GLY A 63 4.82 -45.83 -10.65
CA GLY A 63 4.25 -44.79 -11.53
C GLY A 63 5.14 -43.71 -12.18
N ALA A 64 6.33 -43.37 -11.67
CA ALA A 64 7.14 -42.28 -12.27
C ALA A 64 8.63 -42.63 -12.38
N THR A 65 9.20 -42.45 -13.58
CA THR A 65 10.62 -42.64 -13.88
C THR A 65 11.43 -41.44 -13.40
N ILE A 66 12.39 -41.67 -12.52
CA ILE A 66 13.37 -40.68 -12.05
C ILE A 66 14.68 -40.91 -12.84
N THR A 67 15.28 -39.86 -13.39
CA THR A 67 16.62 -39.93 -14.00
C THR A 67 17.67 -39.45 -13.01
N SER A 68 18.42 -40.36 -12.37
CA SER A 68 19.68 -40.04 -11.69
C SER A 68 20.86 -40.44 -12.59
N SER A 69 21.95 -39.65 -12.58
CA SER A 69 23.16 -39.93 -13.36
C SER A 69 24.09 -40.98 -12.72
N THR A 70 23.83 -41.36 -11.47
CA THR A 70 24.54 -42.44 -10.79
C THR A 70 23.52 -43.36 -10.10
N GLY A 71 23.65 -44.67 -10.38
CA GLY A 71 22.85 -45.70 -9.74
C GLY A 71 23.10 -45.77 -8.23
N HIS A 72 22.16 -46.41 -7.53
CA HIS A 72 22.09 -46.50 -6.07
C HIS A 72 23.44 -46.81 -5.40
N GLY A 73 24.01 -45.81 -4.71
CA GLY A 73 25.24 -45.96 -3.92
C GLY A 73 26.17 -44.74 -3.93
N GLY A 74 25.65 -43.52 -3.80
CA GLY A 74 26.48 -42.30 -3.75
C GLY A 74 25.63 -41.04 -3.61
N THR A 75 26.26 -39.95 -3.15
CA THR A 75 25.70 -38.62 -2.88
C THR A 75 24.61 -38.22 -3.88
N ALA A 76 23.36 -38.18 -3.43
CA ALA A 76 22.26 -37.70 -4.25
C ALA A 76 22.09 -36.20 -4.01
N ASN A 77 22.46 -35.40 -5.01
CA ASN A 77 22.11 -33.98 -5.05
C ASN A 77 20.71 -33.86 -5.63
N TYR A 78 19.80 -33.21 -4.92
CA TYR A 78 18.43 -32.98 -5.37
C TYR A 78 18.29 -31.53 -5.79
N THR A 79 17.96 -31.31 -7.06
CA THR A 79 17.78 -29.96 -7.62
C THR A 79 16.38 -29.82 -8.19
N ARG A 80 15.67 -28.74 -7.81
CA ARG A 80 14.41 -28.34 -8.42
C ARG A 80 14.46 -26.87 -8.81
N ASN A 81 14.04 -26.58 -10.04
CA ASN A 81 13.86 -25.21 -10.50
C ASN A 81 12.46 -24.73 -10.09
N LEU A 82 12.41 -23.60 -9.40
CA LEU A 82 11.18 -22.87 -9.08
C LEU A 82 11.08 -21.62 -10.00
N PRO A 83 9.94 -20.89 -10.02
CA PRO A 83 9.84 -19.63 -10.74
C PRO A 83 10.97 -18.65 -10.39
N PHE A 84 11.28 -17.74 -11.33
CA PHE A 84 12.33 -16.70 -11.20
C PHE A 84 13.79 -17.22 -11.09
N ASN A 85 14.13 -18.34 -11.75
CA ASN A 85 15.46 -18.95 -11.72
C ASN A 85 15.94 -19.34 -10.31
N THR A 86 15.02 -19.55 -9.37
CA THR A 86 15.37 -20.03 -8.03
C THR A 86 15.74 -21.50 -8.12
N VAL A 87 17.01 -21.81 -7.87
CA VAL A 87 17.53 -23.17 -7.82
C VAL A 87 17.69 -23.55 -6.35
N VAL A 88 16.86 -24.48 -5.88
CA VAL A 88 17.05 -25.08 -4.54
C VAL A 88 17.83 -26.38 -4.74
N SER A 89 19.02 -26.44 -4.14
CA SER A 89 19.85 -27.65 -4.10
C SER A 89 19.91 -28.19 -2.68
N LEU A 90 19.45 -29.43 -2.48
CA LEU A 90 19.55 -30.15 -1.22
C LEU A 90 20.69 -31.16 -1.30
N THR A 91 21.62 -31.08 -0.35
CA THR A 91 22.74 -32.03 -0.23
C THR A 91 22.56 -32.87 1.02
N ALA A 92 22.40 -34.19 0.87
CA ALA A 92 22.27 -35.10 1.99
C ALA A 92 23.61 -35.24 2.74
N PRO A 93 23.62 -35.36 4.09
CA PRO A 93 24.85 -35.64 4.81
C PRO A 93 25.36 -37.04 4.53
N VAL A 94 26.68 -37.18 4.55
CA VAL A 94 27.38 -38.44 4.26
C VAL A 94 27.21 -39.44 5.41
N VAL A 95 26.97 -40.72 5.09
CA VAL A 95 27.30 -41.84 6.00
C VAL A 95 28.75 -42.25 5.73
N VAL A 96 29.67 -41.91 6.63
CA VAL A 96 31.03 -42.47 6.64
C VAL A 96 31.20 -43.29 7.91
N ASN A 97 31.48 -44.59 7.75
CA ASN A 97 31.90 -45.48 8.83
C ASN A 97 30.95 -45.54 10.04
N GLY A 98 29.64 -45.57 9.80
CA GLY A 98 28.65 -45.91 10.84
C GLY A 98 28.29 -44.78 11.82
N ASN A 99 28.75 -43.55 11.60
CA ASN A 99 28.27 -42.37 12.34
C ASN A 99 27.26 -41.57 11.51
N ILE A 100 26.15 -41.18 12.15
CA ILE A 100 25.08 -40.34 11.59
C ILE A 100 25.36 -38.88 11.98
N PHE A 101 25.39 -37.97 11.02
CA PHE A 101 25.44 -36.52 11.27
C PHE A 101 24.04 -35.91 11.10
N THR A 102 23.65 -35.07 12.06
CA THR A 102 22.34 -34.41 12.17
C THR A 102 22.28 -33.12 11.35
N GLY A 103 21.49 -33.12 10.27
CA GLY A 103 21.06 -31.91 9.56
C GLY A 103 21.55 -31.79 8.11
N TRP A 104 20.69 -31.26 7.23
CA TRP A 104 21.00 -30.94 5.83
C TRP A 104 21.66 -29.55 5.71
N ASN A 105 22.59 -29.37 4.76
CA ASN A 105 23.00 -28.03 4.33
C ASN A 105 22.23 -27.66 3.06
N ALA A 106 21.53 -26.54 3.10
CA ALA A 106 20.88 -25.93 1.95
C ALA A 106 21.69 -24.69 1.54
N ASP A 107 22.19 -24.67 0.31
CA ASP A 107 22.70 -23.45 -0.30
C ASP A 107 21.59 -22.85 -1.15
N VAL A 108 21.12 -21.67 -0.75
CA VAL A 108 20.22 -20.82 -1.54
C VAL A 108 21.08 -19.82 -2.30
N VAL A 109 21.18 -19.96 -3.62
CA VAL A 109 21.96 -19.03 -4.45
C VAL A 109 21.03 -18.01 -5.11
N SER A 110 20.52 -17.05 -4.32
CA SER A 110 20.17 -15.69 -4.77
C SER A 110 19.91 -14.76 -3.57
N THR A 111 20.15 -13.46 -3.76
CA THR A 111 20.50 -12.50 -2.71
C THR A 111 19.35 -11.81 -1.98
N ASP A 112 18.08 -12.05 -2.36
CA ASP A 112 16.98 -11.16 -1.96
C ASP A 112 15.71 -11.91 -1.44
N GLN A 113 15.81 -13.19 -1.04
CA GLN A 113 14.64 -14.00 -0.61
C GLN A 113 14.91 -14.84 0.65
N THR A 114 13.87 -15.04 1.47
CA THR A 114 13.90 -15.93 2.64
C THR A 114 13.13 -17.22 2.33
N ILE A 115 13.80 -18.36 2.37
CA ILE A 115 13.18 -19.70 2.29
C ILE A 115 13.39 -20.37 3.65
N SER A 116 12.30 -20.72 4.34
CA SER A 116 12.36 -21.49 5.59
C SER A 116 12.22 -22.97 5.28
N LEU A 117 13.25 -23.75 5.61
CA LEU A 117 13.24 -25.20 5.51
C LEU A 117 13.17 -25.76 6.93
N THR A 118 12.10 -26.50 7.24
CA THR A 118 11.95 -27.16 8.54
C THR A 118 12.04 -28.66 8.34
N MET A 119 12.92 -29.32 9.10
CA MET A 119 12.97 -30.78 9.15
C MET A 119 12.06 -31.23 10.29
N ASN A 120 11.04 -32.01 10.00
CA ASN A 120 10.14 -32.55 11.02
C ASN A 120 10.70 -33.84 11.63
N ASP A 121 10.09 -34.29 12.73
CA ASP A 121 10.55 -35.42 13.55
C ASP A 121 10.58 -36.77 12.80
N ASP A 122 9.98 -36.83 11.61
CA ASP A 122 9.95 -37.99 10.71
C ASP A 122 10.98 -37.90 9.55
N PHE A 123 11.96 -36.98 9.64
CA PHE A 123 13.01 -36.74 8.64
C PHE A 123 12.49 -36.29 7.26
N HIS A 124 11.30 -35.69 7.19
CA HIS A 124 10.83 -35.00 6.00
C HIS A 124 11.29 -33.54 6.00
N VAL A 125 11.58 -33.01 4.81
CA VAL A 125 11.91 -31.59 4.62
C VAL A 125 10.65 -30.89 4.13
N ASP A 126 10.06 -30.08 5.00
CA ASP A 126 8.97 -29.19 4.66
C ASP A 126 9.58 -27.85 4.23
N ALA A 127 9.31 -27.45 2.99
CA ALA A 127 9.68 -26.13 2.48
C ALA A 127 8.43 -25.25 2.53
N GLU A 128 8.40 -24.32 3.49
CA GLU A 128 7.35 -23.31 3.52
C GLU A 128 7.78 -22.18 2.60
N TYR A 129 7.16 -22.15 1.42
CA TYR A 129 7.28 -21.06 0.47
C TYR A 129 6.15 -20.08 0.75
N THR A 130 6.49 -18.88 1.20
CA THR A 130 5.56 -17.75 1.20
C THR A 130 5.80 -16.98 -0.10
N PRO A 131 5.00 -17.20 -1.17
CA PRO A 131 5.05 -16.29 -2.30
C PRO A 131 4.70 -14.90 -1.80
N ILE A 132 5.52 -13.91 -2.12
CA ILE A 132 4.99 -12.56 -2.30
C ILE A 132 4.09 -12.67 -3.52
N LEU A 133 2.78 -12.87 -3.32
CA LEU A 133 1.77 -12.72 -4.35
C LEU A 133 2.09 -11.46 -5.16
N GLY A 134 2.30 -11.59 -6.48
CA GLY A 134 2.53 -10.41 -7.32
C GLY A 134 3.86 -9.68 -7.14
N GLY A 135 4.86 -10.24 -6.46
CA GLY A 135 6.06 -9.50 -6.04
C GLY A 135 6.85 -8.87 -7.19
N MET A 136 6.58 -7.60 -7.48
CA MET A 136 7.47 -6.75 -8.27
C MET A 136 8.81 -6.68 -7.53
N VAL A 137 9.91 -6.89 -8.25
CA VAL A 137 11.25 -6.68 -7.68
C VAL A 137 11.51 -5.18 -7.70
N TRP A 138 11.56 -4.57 -6.52
CA TRP A 138 11.72 -3.12 -6.37
C TRP A 138 13.18 -2.75 -6.18
N ILE A 139 13.64 -1.76 -6.93
CA ILE A 139 14.91 -1.07 -6.73
C ILE A 139 14.62 0.29 -6.11
N LEU A 140 15.18 0.58 -4.93
CA LEU A 140 15.22 1.95 -4.44
C LEU A 140 16.21 2.73 -5.30
N VAL A 141 15.73 3.77 -5.96
CA VAL A 141 16.55 4.69 -6.73
C VAL A 141 16.62 6.00 -5.95
N GLU A 142 17.85 6.46 -5.73
CA GLU A 142 18.15 7.77 -5.16
C GLU A 142 19.01 8.53 -6.17
N ASP A 143 18.35 9.03 -7.20
CA ASP A 143 18.97 9.79 -8.27
C ASP A 143 19.12 11.26 -7.86
N PRO A 144 20.35 11.82 -7.84
CA PRO A 144 20.61 13.17 -7.38
C PRO A 144 20.20 14.26 -8.38
N GLY A 145 19.77 13.90 -9.59
CA GLY A 145 19.60 14.82 -10.71
C GLY A 145 20.95 15.22 -11.34
N VAL A 146 20.99 15.34 -12.68
CA VAL A 146 22.10 15.96 -13.42
C VAL A 146 21.57 17.05 -14.35
N PRO A 147 22.42 17.95 -14.91
CA PRO A 147 21.96 19.00 -15.81
C PRO A 147 21.13 18.44 -16.97
N GLY A 148 19.81 18.70 -16.95
CA GLY A 148 18.85 18.16 -17.93
C GLY A 148 17.80 17.21 -17.35
N HIS A 149 17.93 16.74 -16.10
CA HIS A 149 16.87 16.01 -15.38
C HIS A 149 16.80 16.37 -13.89
N GLU A 150 15.59 16.30 -13.32
CA GLU A 150 15.34 16.54 -11.90
C GLU A 150 15.77 15.33 -11.04
N PRO A 151 16.05 15.52 -9.74
CA PRO A 151 16.31 14.43 -8.82
C PRO A 151 15.10 13.50 -8.67
N PHE A 152 15.34 12.19 -8.60
CA PHE A 152 14.31 11.19 -8.39
C PHE A 152 14.64 10.29 -7.20
N LYS A 153 13.75 10.28 -6.19
CA LYS A 153 13.78 9.31 -5.10
C LYS A 153 12.47 8.55 -5.06
N GLY A 154 12.56 7.25 -5.30
CA GLY A 154 11.41 6.37 -5.44
C GLY A 154 11.86 4.93 -5.67
N TYR A 155 10.92 4.01 -5.78
CA TYR A 155 11.25 2.66 -6.21
C TYR A 155 10.75 2.41 -7.62
N VAL A 156 11.58 1.74 -8.41
CA VAL A 156 11.26 1.33 -9.78
C VAL A 156 11.28 -0.19 -9.84
N SER A 157 10.36 -0.78 -10.60
CA SER A 157 10.42 -2.21 -10.83
C SER A 157 11.66 -2.54 -11.67
N ARG A 158 12.47 -3.49 -11.18
CA ARG A 158 13.67 -4.00 -11.86
C ARG A 158 13.37 -4.41 -13.29
N PHE A 159 12.20 -4.99 -13.51
CA PHE A 159 11.73 -5.53 -14.77
C PHE A 159 10.48 -4.81 -15.27
N LEU A 160 10.21 -4.94 -16.58
CA LEU A 160 8.87 -4.73 -17.14
C LEU A 160 7.85 -5.65 -16.45
N THR A 161 6.59 -5.22 -16.39
CA THR A 161 5.49 -6.05 -15.89
C THR A 161 5.32 -7.28 -16.78
N THR A 162 5.28 -8.46 -16.17
CA THR A 162 5.18 -9.75 -16.87
C THR A 162 3.74 -10.15 -17.20
N ASN A 163 3.58 -11.08 -18.15
CA ASN A 163 2.25 -11.65 -18.47
C ASN A 163 1.58 -12.27 -17.24
N MET A 164 2.33 -12.98 -16.39
CA MET A 164 1.78 -13.60 -15.18
C MET A 164 1.28 -12.56 -14.18
N GLN A 165 2.07 -11.51 -13.94
CA GLN A 165 1.66 -10.41 -13.04
C GLN A 165 0.37 -9.74 -13.54
N TYR A 166 0.31 -9.43 -14.84
CA TYR A 166 -0.87 -8.83 -15.43
C TYR A 166 -2.09 -9.77 -15.42
N CYS A 167 -1.88 -11.08 -15.64
CA CYS A 167 -2.93 -12.09 -15.57
C CYS A 167 -3.56 -12.20 -14.17
N TRP A 168 -2.74 -12.11 -13.11
CA TRP A 168 -3.26 -12.04 -11.74
C TRP A 168 -4.16 -10.82 -11.51
N PHE A 169 -3.74 -9.64 -12.00
CA PHE A 169 -4.58 -8.44 -11.97
C PHE A 169 -5.91 -8.66 -12.71
N LEU A 170 -5.87 -9.19 -13.93
CA LEU A 170 -7.09 -9.42 -14.71
C LEU A 170 -8.06 -10.37 -13.99
N ASN A 171 -7.56 -11.45 -13.39
CA ASN A 171 -8.42 -12.38 -12.65
C ASN A 171 -9.01 -11.76 -11.38
N ALA A 172 -8.23 -10.97 -10.65
CA ALA A 172 -8.73 -10.29 -9.47
C ALA A 172 -9.78 -9.22 -9.83
N ALA A 173 -9.50 -8.40 -10.84
CA ALA A 173 -10.42 -7.39 -11.35
C ALA A 173 -11.71 -8.01 -11.94
N LEU A 174 -11.62 -9.21 -12.52
CA LEU A 174 -12.81 -9.94 -12.98
C LEU A 174 -13.68 -10.39 -11.80
N ALA A 175 -13.07 -10.85 -10.71
CA ALA A 175 -13.77 -11.32 -9.53
C ALA A 175 -14.48 -10.19 -8.76
N SER A 176 -13.89 -8.99 -8.72
CA SER A 176 -14.48 -7.78 -8.13
C SER A 176 -15.43 -7.02 -9.06
N GLY A 177 -15.54 -7.43 -10.33
CA GLY A 177 -16.41 -6.78 -11.32
C GLY A 177 -15.85 -5.48 -11.91
N ASP A 178 -14.56 -5.20 -11.73
CA ASP A 178 -13.88 -3.98 -12.24
C ASP A 178 -13.54 -4.07 -13.72
N ILE A 179 -13.66 -5.25 -14.33
CA ILE A 179 -13.52 -5.44 -15.77
C ILE A 179 -14.66 -6.27 -16.36
N THR A 180 -14.90 -6.06 -17.65
CA THR A 180 -15.73 -6.91 -18.50
C THR A 180 -14.89 -7.48 -19.63
N PHE A 181 -15.25 -8.70 -20.07
CA PHE A 181 -14.62 -9.35 -21.21
C PHE A 181 -15.65 -9.67 -22.28
N SER A 182 -15.45 -9.15 -23.49
CA SER A 182 -16.31 -9.46 -24.64
C SER A 182 -15.56 -9.29 -25.95
N GLY A 183 -15.76 -10.22 -26.89
CA GLY A 183 -15.20 -10.13 -28.24
C GLY A 183 -13.68 -10.04 -28.30
N GLY A 184 -12.97 -10.65 -27.34
CA GLY A 184 -11.51 -10.64 -27.26
C GLY A 184 -10.93 -9.38 -26.60
N LEU A 185 -11.76 -8.44 -26.16
CA LEU A 185 -11.35 -7.21 -25.47
C LEU A 185 -11.71 -7.26 -23.99
N VAL A 186 -10.75 -6.89 -23.16
CA VAL A 186 -10.95 -6.58 -21.76
C VAL A 186 -11.19 -5.07 -21.64
N LYS A 187 -12.27 -4.68 -20.97
CA LYS A 187 -12.62 -3.28 -20.73
C LYS A 187 -12.85 -3.01 -19.25
N GLY A 188 -12.52 -1.81 -18.79
CA GLY A 188 -12.88 -1.37 -17.44
C GLY A 188 -14.39 -1.33 -17.22
N ALA A 189 -14.82 -1.54 -15.98
CA ALA A 189 -16.20 -1.47 -15.51
C ALA A 189 -16.26 -0.71 -14.17
N TYR A 190 -17.48 -0.40 -13.70
CA TYR A 190 -17.69 0.22 -12.39
C TYR A 190 -17.80 -0.88 -11.33
N GLY A 191 -16.66 -1.38 -10.85
CA GLY A 191 -16.63 -2.39 -9.79
C GLY A 191 -16.27 -1.80 -8.43
N SER A 192 -15.84 -2.65 -7.49
CA SER A 192 -15.55 -2.27 -6.10
C SER A 192 -14.09 -1.91 -5.84
N ASN A 193 -13.23 -1.78 -6.87
CA ASN A 193 -11.82 -1.49 -6.66
C ASN A 193 -11.56 -0.11 -6.05
N PRO A 194 -10.55 0.02 -5.17
CA PRO A 194 -10.01 1.30 -4.76
C PRO A 194 -9.14 1.92 -5.88
N GLY A 195 -9.70 2.83 -6.68
CA GLY A 195 -8.95 3.58 -7.69
C GLY A 195 -9.81 4.35 -8.69
N ARG A 196 -9.18 5.24 -9.48
CA ARG A 196 -9.87 5.90 -10.60
C ARG A 196 -10.08 4.88 -11.73
N ASP A 197 -11.26 4.29 -11.79
CA ASP A 197 -11.63 3.35 -12.84
C ASP A 197 -11.91 4.06 -14.17
N PHE A 198 -11.26 3.59 -15.22
CA PHE A 198 -11.56 4.00 -16.59
C PHE A 198 -12.64 3.10 -17.19
N ALA A 199 -13.86 3.24 -16.70
CA ALA A 199 -15.00 2.48 -17.19
C ALA A 199 -15.13 2.60 -18.73
N LEU A 200 -15.42 1.48 -19.39
CA LEU A 200 -15.55 1.33 -20.85
C LEU A 200 -14.25 1.45 -21.67
N ALA A 201 -13.15 1.91 -21.08
CA ALA A 201 -11.85 1.97 -21.73
C ALA A 201 -11.29 0.57 -21.97
N THR A 202 -10.54 0.39 -23.05
CA THR A 202 -9.90 -0.89 -23.37
C THR A 202 -8.68 -1.07 -22.49
N TYR A 203 -8.56 -2.19 -21.76
CA TYR A 203 -7.39 -2.48 -20.92
C TYR A 203 -6.42 -3.40 -21.64
N TYR A 204 -6.95 -4.48 -22.22
CA TYR A 204 -6.15 -5.55 -22.80
C TYR A 204 -6.87 -6.19 -23.98
N LYS A 205 -6.11 -6.65 -24.97
CA LYS A 205 -6.62 -7.41 -26.10
C LYS A 205 -6.08 -8.84 -26.04
N THR A 206 -6.97 -9.82 -25.87
CA THR A 206 -6.64 -11.25 -25.81
C THR A 206 -6.45 -11.90 -27.18
N THR A 207 -6.90 -11.24 -28.25
CA THR A 207 -6.91 -11.80 -29.61
C THR A 207 -6.13 -10.91 -30.59
N ASP A 208 -4.92 -10.47 -30.23
CA ASP A 208 -4.08 -9.75 -31.19
C ASP A 208 -3.41 -10.72 -32.16
N THR A 209 -4.11 -11.00 -33.27
CA THR A 209 -3.64 -11.85 -34.39
C THR A 209 -2.67 -11.13 -35.33
N GLY A 210 -2.19 -9.93 -34.95
CA GLY A 210 -1.47 -9.04 -35.85
C GLY A 210 0.03 -9.18 -35.73
N LEU A 211 0.63 -10.15 -36.44
CA LEU A 211 1.82 -9.97 -37.28
C LEU A 211 2.17 -11.31 -37.94
N SER A 212 1.79 -11.48 -39.21
CA SER A 212 2.53 -12.35 -40.11
C SER A 212 3.68 -11.53 -40.71
N LEU A 213 4.74 -11.28 -39.93
CA LEU A 213 5.99 -10.74 -40.49
C LEU A 213 6.85 -11.93 -40.95
N PRO A 214 6.99 -12.18 -42.27
CA PRO A 214 7.90 -13.21 -42.76
C PRO A 214 9.38 -12.94 -42.42
N ALA A 215 9.71 -11.75 -41.89
CA ALA A 215 11.09 -11.33 -41.60
C ALA A 215 11.51 -11.43 -40.11
N SER A 216 10.60 -11.71 -39.16
CA SER A 216 10.91 -11.66 -37.73
C SER A 216 10.83 -13.00 -36.98
N GLY A 217 10.65 -14.13 -37.69
CA GLY A 217 10.66 -15.46 -37.09
C GLY A 217 9.48 -15.77 -36.16
N VAL A 218 8.46 -14.90 -36.08
CA VAL A 218 7.31 -15.08 -35.19
C VAL A 218 6.41 -16.20 -35.71
N THR A 219 6.40 -17.33 -35.02
CA THR A 219 5.54 -18.47 -35.39
C THR A 219 4.74 -18.96 -34.19
N ASN A 220 3.41 -18.96 -34.33
CA ASN A 220 2.38 -19.41 -33.36
C ASN A 220 2.08 -18.51 -32.14
N GLY A 221 0.93 -17.84 -32.18
CA GLY A 221 0.22 -17.37 -30.98
C GLY A 221 -0.43 -15.99 -31.07
N GLY A 222 0.12 -15.09 -31.89
CA GLY A 222 -0.16 -13.66 -31.73
C GLY A 222 0.66 -13.08 -30.59
N ALA A 223 0.71 -11.76 -30.48
CA ALA A 223 1.54 -11.11 -29.47
C ALA A 223 0.94 -11.19 -28.06
N SER A 224 -0.38 -11.24 -27.96
CA SER A 224 -1.09 -11.45 -26.71
C SER A 224 -0.82 -12.85 -26.16
N ARG A 225 -0.24 -12.94 -24.95
CA ARG A 225 0.06 -14.22 -24.29
C ARG A 225 -0.89 -14.54 -23.14
N ILE A 226 -1.96 -13.76 -22.98
CA ILE A 226 -3.00 -13.97 -21.96
C ILE A 226 -4.33 -14.20 -22.67
N HIS A 227 -4.98 -15.33 -22.39
CA HIS A 227 -6.24 -15.69 -23.01
C HIS A 227 -7.29 -16.09 -21.97
N TYR A 228 -8.56 -15.90 -22.31
CA TYR A 228 -9.69 -16.26 -21.45
C TYR A 228 -10.18 -17.68 -21.77
N ASN A 229 -10.17 -18.57 -20.77
CA ASN A 229 -10.56 -19.98 -20.96
C ASN A 229 -12.06 -20.27 -20.73
N GLY A 230 -12.86 -19.24 -20.45
CA GLY A 230 -14.28 -19.34 -20.13
C GLY A 230 -14.60 -19.01 -18.66
N THR A 231 -13.64 -19.19 -17.76
CA THR A 231 -13.79 -18.89 -16.31
C THR A 231 -12.76 -17.89 -15.81
N SER A 232 -11.55 -17.90 -16.36
CA SER A 232 -10.44 -17.07 -15.92
C SER A 232 -9.50 -16.74 -17.08
N PHE A 233 -8.68 -15.73 -16.89
CA PHE A 233 -7.52 -15.46 -17.71
C PHE A 233 -6.39 -16.42 -17.34
N VAL A 234 -5.67 -16.89 -18.36
CA VAL A 234 -4.51 -17.79 -18.24
C VAL A 234 -3.41 -17.34 -19.19
N VAL A 235 -2.16 -17.56 -18.79
CA VAL A 235 -0.98 -17.24 -19.62
C VAL A 235 -0.62 -18.45 -20.48
N ASP A 236 -0.16 -18.20 -21.70
CA ASP A 236 0.43 -19.23 -22.55
C ASP A 236 1.66 -19.83 -21.86
N SER A 237 1.75 -21.17 -21.85
CA SER A 237 2.86 -21.87 -21.19
C SER A 237 4.21 -21.43 -21.74
N GLY A 238 5.12 -21.03 -20.86
CA GLY A 238 6.46 -20.56 -21.19
C GLY A 238 6.58 -19.03 -21.34
N PHE A 239 5.47 -18.30 -21.34
CA PHE A 239 5.44 -16.84 -21.48
C PHE A 239 5.18 -16.08 -20.17
N GLU A 240 5.15 -16.79 -19.05
CA GLU A 240 4.80 -16.24 -17.74
C GLU A 240 5.71 -15.08 -17.34
N ASN A 241 7.02 -15.20 -17.63
CA ASN A 241 8.06 -14.21 -17.30
C ASN A 241 8.45 -13.33 -18.49
N HIS A 242 7.74 -13.43 -19.61
CA HIS A 242 7.86 -12.47 -20.69
C HIS A 242 7.07 -11.20 -20.32
N PRO A 243 7.49 -10.01 -20.78
CA PRO A 243 6.75 -8.80 -20.51
C PRO A 243 5.36 -8.85 -21.17
N VAL A 244 4.39 -8.21 -20.52
CA VAL A 244 3.03 -8.12 -21.05
C VAL A 244 2.97 -7.21 -22.27
N THR A 245 2.30 -7.69 -23.31
CA THR A 245 2.07 -7.00 -24.59
C THR A 245 0.56 -6.83 -24.81
N ALA A 246 0.14 -6.10 -25.85
CA ALA A 246 -1.28 -5.88 -26.17
C ALA A 246 -2.10 -5.26 -25.02
N VAL A 247 -1.41 -4.52 -24.16
CA VAL A 247 -1.95 -3.69 -23.09
C VAL A 247 -2.08 -2.25 -23.58
N SER A 248 -3.13 -1.56 -23.16
CA SER A 248 -3.29 -0.12 -23.41
C SER A 248 -2.71 0.71 -22.26
N TRP A 249 -2.67 2.04 -22.41
CA TRP A 249 -2.29 2.91 -21.31
C TRP A 249 -3.29 2.82 -20.14
N TYR A 250 -4.59 2.72 -20.44
CA TYR A 250 -5.63 2.56 -19.42
C TYR A 250 -5.47 1.23 -18.67
N GLY A 251 -5.15 0.15 -19.38
CA GLY A 251 -4.91 -1.16 -18.77
C GLY A 251 -3.65 -1.20 -17.91
N ALA A 252 -2.58 -0.52 -18.32
CA ALA A 252 -1.37 -0.36 -17.54
C ALA A 252 -1.60 0.49 -16.28
N THR A 253 -2.35 1.59 -16.42
CA THR A 253 -2.71 2.47 -15.29
C THR A 253 -3.64 1.77 -14.30
N ALA A 254 -4.62 0.99 -14.78
CA ALA A 254 -5.51 0.24 -13.91
C ALA A 254 -4.76 -0.84 -13.10
N PHE A 255 -3.80 -1.54 -13.72
CA PHE A 255 -2.89 -2.44 -13.00
C PHE A 255 -2.13 -1.69 -11.89
N CYS A 256 -1.58 -0.52 -12.22
CA CYS A 256 -0.87 0.29 -11.24
C CYS A 256 -1.78 0.70 -10.09
N ASN A 257 -2.97 1.22 -10.38
CA ASN A 257 -3.94 1.64 -9.37
C ASN A 257 -4.33 0.49 -8.44
N TYR A 258 -4.61 -0.70 -9.01
CA TYR A 258 -4.98 -1.90 -8.25
C TYR A 258 -3.97 -2.25 -7.16
N TYR A 259 -2.68 -2.22 -7.50
CA TYR A 259 -1.61 -2.54 -6.55
C TYR A 259 -1.05 -1.30 -5.81
N GLY A 260 -1.64 -0.12 -6.00
CA GLY A 260 -1.18 1.11 -5.39
C GLY A 260 0.14 1.67 -5.97
N TYR A 261 0.54 1.24 -7.16
CA TYR A 261 1.67 1.76 -7.92
C TYR A 261 1.26 2.90 -8.86
N ARG A 262 2.19 3.37 -9.70
CA ARG A 262 1.92 4.26 -10.83
C ARG A 262 2.86 3.96 -12.00
N LEU A 263 2.54 4.48 -13.18
CA LEU A 263 3.50 4.51 -14.28
C LEU A 263 4.58 5.58 -14.00
N PRO A 264 5.85 5.35 -14.40
CA PRO A 264 6.87 6.39 -14.34
C PRO A 264 6.44 7.58 -15.20
N THR A 265 6.80 8.80 -14.80
CA THR A 265 6.76 9.93 -15.74
C THR A 265 7.81 9.72 -16.85
N GLU A 266 7.67 10.45 -17.96
CA GLU A 266 8.70 10.48 -19.01
C GLU A 266 10.07 10.87 -18.44
N TRP A 267 10.09 11.77 -17.45
CA TRP A 267 11.31 12.20 -16.80
C TRP A 267 11.91 11.14 -15.89
N GLU A 268 11.10 10.46 -15.08
CA GLU A 268 11.59 9.39 -14.21
C GLU A 268 12.14 8.22 -15.02
N TYR A 269 11.49 7.88 -16.14
CA TYR A 269 12.03 6.88 -17.05
C TYR A 269 13.43 7.27 -17.53
N GLN A 270 13.58 8.52 -17.99
CA GLN A 270 14.85 9.00 -18.51
C GLN A 270 15.92 9.06 -17.42
N ALA A 271 15.60 9.54 -16.22
CA ALA A 271 16.53 9.63 -15.09
C ALA A 271 17.10 8.25 -14.73
N VAL A 272 16.27 7.21 -14.69
CA VAL A 272 16.75 5.87 -14.31
C VAL A 272 17.39 5.09 -15.46
N ALA A 273 17.06 5.43 -16.71
CA ALA A 273 17.69 4.87 -17.90
C ALA A 273 19.05 5.52 -18.20
N ASP A 274 19.22 6.80 -17.85
CA ASP A 274 20.42 7.61 -18.05
C ASP A 274 21.23 7.78 -16.75
N PHE A 275 21.55 6.66 -16.10
CA PHE A 275 22.11 6.54 -14.74
C PHE A 275 23.13 7.61 -14.29
N ASP A 276 23.99 8.08 -15.19
CA ASP A 276 25.02 9.11 -14.91
C ASP A 276 25.07 10.24 -15.96
N GLY A 277 24.06 10.35 -16.82
CA GLY A 277 24.02 11.31 -17.93
C GLY A 277 24.87 10.91 -19.15
N THR A 278 25.49 9.74 -19.17
CA THR A 278 26.32 9.27 -20.29
C THR A 278 25.67 8.14 -21.10
N TYR A 279 24.54 7.60 -20.65
CA TYR A 279 23.92 6.41 -21.20
C TYR A 279 23.04 6.79 -22.39
N THR A 280 23.56 6.57 -23.59
CA THR A 280 22.74 6.67 -24.82
C THR A 280 21.76 5.51 -24.92
N TYR A 281 22.18 4.33 -24.47
CA TYR A 281 21.38 3.10 -24.41
C TYR A 281 21.23 2.72 -22.94
N GLY A 282 20.16 1.99 -22.58
CA GLY A 282 19.88 1.61 -21.19
C GLY A 282 20.95 0.71 -20.54
N TYR A 283 21.99 0.36 -21.30
CA TYR A 283 23.14 -0.46 -20.91
C TYR A 283 24.51 0.21 -21.16
N GLY A 284 24.54 1.48 -21.57
CA GLY A 284 25.76 2.28 -21.73
C GLY A 284 25.78 3.22 -22.95
N PRO A 285 26.91 3.90 -23.21
CA PRO A 285 27.02 4.92 -24.25
C PRO A 285 27.12 4.36 -25.69
N THR A 286 27.50 3.09 -25.85
CA THR A 286 27.77 2.48 -27.16
C THR A 286 26.75 1.41 -27.49
N GLN A 287 26.23 1.43 -28.72
CA GLN A 287 25.26 0.46 -29.20
C GLN A 287 25.84 -0.96 -29.21
N ASP A 288 25.09 -1.91 -28.66
CA ASP A 288 25.48 -3.32 -28.62
C ASP A 288 24.22 -4.21 -28.72
N SER A 289 24.01 -4.83 -29.88
CA SER A 289 22.82 -5.66 -30.13
C SER A 289 22.79 -6.94 -29.29
N SER A 290 23.89 -7.30 -28.61
CA SER A 290 23.91 -8.45 -27.70
C SER A 290 23.35 -8.13 -26.31
N LYS A 291 22.98 -6.87 -26.03
CA LYS A 291 22.52 -6.39 -24.72
C LYS A 291 21.06 -5.94 -24.70
N LEU A 292 20.30 -6.23 -25.76
CA LEU A 292 18.88 -5.93 -25.82
C LEU A 292 18.12 -6.87 -26.76
N ASN A 293 16.81 -6.92 -26.57
CA ASN A 293 15.91 -7.46 -27.57
C ASN A 293 15.52 -6.38 -28.60
N CYS A 294 15.87 -6.59 -29.87
CA CYS A 294 15.58 -5.72 -31.01
C CYS A 294 15.42 -6.55 -32.30
N ASN A 295 15.17 -5.89 -33.44
CA ASN A 295 14.76 -6.59 -34.67
C ASN A 295 15.83 -7.47 -35.32
N THR A 296 17.11 -7.29 -34.94
CA THR A 296 18.22 -8.13 -35.37
C THR A 296 18.46 -9.32 -34.45
N SER A 297 17.76 -9.39 -33.32
CA SER A 297 17.94 -10.43 -32.32
C SER A 297 17.09 -11.66 -32.69
N VAL A 298 17.53 -12.86 -32.28
CA VAL A 298 16.85 -14.12 -32.63
C VAL A 298 15.76 -14.41 -31.61
N HIS A 299 14.53 -13.97 -31.89
CA HIS A 299 13.38 -14.13 -31.00
C HIS A 299 12.15 -14.66 -31.75
N PRO A 300 11.94 -16.00 -31.76
CA PRO A 300 10.82 -16.60 -32.49
C PRO A 300 9.45 -16.24 -31.94
N ASP A 301 9.39 -15.54 -30.80
CA ASP A 301 8.16 -15.27 -30.06
C ASP A 301 7.90 -13.78 -29.83
N GLY A 302 8.75 -12.91 -30.38
CA GLY A 302 8.70 -11.45 -30.27
C GLY A 302 9.41 -10.90 -29.03
N THR A 303 8.99 -11.30 -27.84
CA THR A 303 9.59 -10.85 -26.58
C THR A 303 10.59 -11.86 -26.00
N THR A 304 11.47 -11.40 -25.11
CA THR A 304 12.31 -12.25 -24.26
C THR A 304 11.84 -12.22 -22.82
N VAL A 305 12.16 -13.27 -22.06
CA VAL A 305 12.09 -13.24 -20.59
C VAL A 305 12.77 -11.97 -20.07
N VAL A 306 12.11 -11.28 -19.15
CA VAL A 306 12.65 -10.04 -18.58
C VAL A 306 14.02 -10.29 -17.91
N GLY A 307 14.97 -9.38 -18.11
CA GLY A 307 16.33 -9.52 -17.55
C GLY A 307 17.27 -10.47 -18.29
N THR A 308 16.86 -11.04 -19.44
CA THR A 308 17.72 -11.91 -20.27
C THR A 308 19.08 -11.27 -20.58
N PHE A 309 19.11 -9.95 -20.77
CA PHE A 309 20.31 -9.20 -21.14
C PHE A 309 21.06 -8.60 -19.95
N GLY A 310 20.71 -8.99 -18.72
CA GLY A 310 21.30 -8.47 -17.50
C GLY A 310 20.66 -7.18 -17.01
N VAL A 311 21.30 -6.60 -15.99
CA VAL A 311 20.87 -5.36 -15.33
C VAL A 311 21.96 -4.30 -15.44
N TYR A 312 21.55 -3.04 -15.52
CA TYR A 312 22.43 -1.89 -15.72
C TYR A 312 21.98 -0.71 -14.86
N GLY A 313 22.84 0.32 -14.76
CA GLY A 313 22.58 1.51 -13.95
C GLY A 313 22.26 1.16 -12.51
N TYR A 314 21.11 1.61 -12.00
CA TYR A 314 20.59 1.29 -10.66
C TYR A 314 20.22 -0.19 -10.45
N GLY A 315 20.53 -1.08 -11.40
CA GLY A 315 20.16 -2.49 -11.36
C GLY A 315 18.82 -2.76 -12.04
N LEU A 316 18.50 -1.99 -13.08
CA LEU A 316 17.29 -2.15 -13.90
C LEU A 316 17.60 -2.97 -15.16
N ALA A 317 16.64 -3.78 -15.58
CA ALA A 317 16.69 -4.56 -16.82
C ALA A 317 15.84 -3.91 -17.91
N ASP A 318 16.20 -4.20 -19.16
CA ASP A 318 15.40 -3.92 -20.35
C ASP A 318 14.95 -2.45 -20.48
N MET A 319 15.77 -1.49 -20.01
CA MET A 319 15.47 -0.05 -20.12
C MET A 319 15.45 0.46 -21.57
N THR A 320 15.92 -0.33 -22.53
CA THR A 320 15.83 -0.06 -23.97
C THR A 320 15.73 -1.39 -24.71
N GLY A 321 14.78 -1.53 -25.62
CA GLY A 321 14.47 -2.80 -26.29
C GLY A 321 13.44 -3.63 -25.53
N ASN A 322 13.16 -4.83 -26.04
CA ASN A 322 12.08 -5.73 -25.62
C ASN A 322 10.68 -5.14 -25.86
N LEU A 323 10.29 -4.02 -25.24
CA LEU A 323 9.03 -3.32 -25.52
C LEU A 323 9.18 -1.81 -25.41
N TRP A 324 8.33 -1.07 -26.12
CA TRP A 324 8.05 0.32 -25.77
C TRP A 324 7.32 0.39 -24.44
N GLU A 325 7.71 1.34 -23.60
CA GLU A 325 7.18 1.43 -22.25
C GLU A 325 6.29 2.65 -22.04
N PHE A 326 5.04 2.42 -21.65
CA PHE A 326 4.14 3.51 -21.27
C PHE A 326 4.66 4.30 -20.07
N THR A 327 4.53 5.62 -20.17
CA THR A 327 4.73 6.55 -19.05
C THR A 327 3.40 7.19 -18.65
N SER A 328 3.36 7.87 -17.50
CA SER A 328 2.21 8.68 -17.09
C SER A 328 2.11 10.03 -17.82
N SER A 329 3.14 10.41 -18.58
CA SER A 329 3.21 11.72 -19.24
C SER A 329 2.30 11.83 -20.46
N GLU A 330 1.73 13.02 -20.62
CA GLU A 330 0.80 13.36 -21.70
C GLU A 330 1.51 14.14 -22.82
N ASP A 331 1.08 13.91 -24.06
CA ASP A 331 1.49 14.67 -25.24
C ASP A 331 0.22 15.09 -26.00
N GLY A 332 -0.33 16.24 -25.60
CA GLY A 332 -1.69 16.62 -25.97
C GLY A 332 -2.70 15.59 -25.48
N THR A 333 -3.43 14.95 -26.40
CA THR A 333 -4.41 13.89 -26.08
C THR A 333 -3.80 12.48 -26.09
N LYS A 334 -2.48 12.37 -26.32
CA LYS A 334 -1.75 11.10 -26.43
C LYS A 334 -0.97 10.79 -25.15
N ARG A 335 -0.41 9.59 -25.12
CA ARG A 335 0.46 9.06 -24.07
C ARG A 335 1.83 8.74 -24.61
N VAL A 336 2.84 9.04 -23.81
CA VAL A 336 4.24 8.87 -24.20
C VAL A 336 4.69 7.45 -23.91
N LEU A 337 5.49 6.90 -24.82
CA LEU A 337 6.29 5.70 -24.60
C LEU A 337 7.77 5.96 -24.80
N ARG A 338 8.61 5.20 -24.11
CA ARG A 338 10.07 5.34 -24.14
C ARG A 338 10.79 4.01 -24.44
N GLY A 339 12.07 4.11 -24.80
CA GLY A 339 13.03 2.98 -24.83
C GLY A 339 13.20 2.25 -26.17
N GLY A 340 12.12 2.04 -26.91
CA GLY A 340 12.11 1.23 -28.13
C GLY A 340 11.81 -0.25 -27.88
N GLY A 341 11.14 -0.90 -28.84
CA GLY A 341 10.68 -2.28 -28.73
C GLY A 341 11.39 -3.27 -29.64
N TRP A 342 11.03 -4.55 -29.52
CA TRP A 342 11.71 -5.66 -30.19
C TRP A 342 11.62 -5.59 -31.73
N VAL A 343 10.67 -4.86 -32.29
CA VAL A 343 10.55 -4.66 -33.75
C VAL A 343 11.44 -3.54 -34.29
N ASN A 344 12.06 -2.74 -33.41
CA ASN A 344 12.89 -1.63 -33.82
C ASN A 344 14.35 -2.04 -34.08
N ALA A 345 15.03 -1.28 -34.93
CA ALA A 345 16.47 -1.42 -35.10
C ALA A 345 17.19 -1.07 -33.79
N ALA A 346 18.30 -1.76 -33.52
CA ALA A 346 19.00 -1.63 -32.25
C ALA A 346 19.45 -0.19 -31.94
N ASN A 347 19.77 0.63 -32.96
CA ASN A 347 20.11 2.04 -32.80
C ASN A 347 18.91 2.95 -32.47
N LEU A 348 17.67 2.50 -32.74
CA LEU A 348 16.44 3.21 -32.38
C LEU A 348 15.93 2.84 -30.98
N CYS A 349 16.44 1.74 -30.41
CA CYS A 349 16.16 1.36 -29.03
C CYS A 349 17.15 2.08 -28.11
N ASN A 350 16.86 3.32 -27.74
CA ASN A 350 17.77 4.16 -26.96
C ASN A 350 17.00 4.98 -25.91
N VAL A 351 17.72 5.55 -24.94
CA VAL A 351 17.12 6.23 -23.77
C VAL A 351 16.24 7.42 -24.16
N THR A 352 16.58 8.10 -25.26
CA THR A 352 15.84 9.24 -25.82
C THR A 352 14.75 8.84 -26.81
N GLY A 353 14.64 7.54 -27.13
CA GLY A 353 13.61 7.00 -27.99
C GLY A 353 12.23 7.32 -27.42
N ARG A 354 11.40 8.01 -28.21
CA ARG A 354 10.11 8.54 -27.79
C ARG A 354 9.04 8.29 -28.85
N LEU A 355 7.89 7.78 -28.42
CA LEU A 355 6.70 7.58 -29.24
C LEU A 355 5.47 8.19 -28.52
N SER A 356 4.48 8.69 -29.27
CA SER A 356 3.21 9.17 -28.71
C SER A 356 2.03 8.47 -29.36
N VAL A 357 1.19 7.80 -28.57
CA VAL A 357 0.07 6.97 -29.02
C VAL A 357 -1.24 7.32 -28.31
N GLY A 358 -2.38 6.91 -28.86
CA GLY A 358 -3.66 7.05 -28.17
C GLY A 358 -3.72 6.17 -26.91
N PRO A 359 -4.34 6.63 -25.81
CA PRO A 359 -4.36 5.89 -24.54
C PRO A 359 -5.11 4.54 -24.61
N ASP A 360 -6.05 4.42 -25.54
CA ASP A 360 -6.90 3.25 -25.76
C ASP A 360 -6.34 2.23 -26.78
N ALA A 361 -5.09 2.41 -27.24
CA ALA A 361 -4.52 1.63 -28.34
C ALA A 361 -3.57 0.51 -27.85
N PRO A 362 -4.09 -0.68 -27.47
CA PRO A 362 -3.22 -1.82 -27.19
C PRO A 362 -2.47 -2.24 -28.45
N HIS A 363 -1.21 -2.64 -28.28
CA HIS A 363 -0.34 -3.05 -29.38
C HIS A 363 0.63 -4.13 -28.94
N TYR A 364 1.05 -4.99 -29.88
CA TYR A 364 1.94 -6.12 -29.64
C TYR A 364 3.34 -5.76 -29.13
N ASP A 365 3.73 -4.49 -29.25
CA ASP A 365 5.07 -3.99 -28.88
C ASP A 365 5.02 -2.97 -27.73
N TYR A 366 3.85 -2.80 -27.10
CA TYR A 366 3.67 -1.88 -25.98
C TYR A 366 3.54 -2.68 -24.69
N GLY A 367 4.34 -2.31 -23.71
CA GLY A 367 4.29 -2.79 -22.34
C GLY A 367 4.48 -1.63 -21.38
N PHE A 368 4.83 -1.96 -20.14
CA PHE A 368 5.09 -0.95 -19.11
C PHE A 368 5.89 -1.55 -17.96
N ARG A 369 6.51 -0.67 -17.20
CA ARG A 369 7.02 -0.94 -15.86
C ARG A 369 6.32 -0.06 -14.85
N THR A 370 6.51 -0.35 -13.57
CA THR A 370 5.83 0.38 -12.50
C THR A 370 6.82 1.07 -11.60
N VAL A 371 6.40 2.19 -11.03
CA VAL A 371 7.11 2.86 -9.94
C VAL A 371 6.19 2.96 -8.72
N LYS A 372 6.79 2.99 -7.53
CA LYS A 372 6.13 3.41 -6.30
C LYS A 372 6.89 4.60 -5.75
N ASP A 373 6.15 5.59 -5.29
CA ASP A 373 6.77 6.73 -4.62
C ASP A 373 7.52 6.22 -3.39
N TRP A 374 8.65 6.85 -3.08
CA TRP A 374 9.20 6.74 -1.75
C TRP A 374 8.33 7.59 -0.82
N TYR A 375 7.74 6.94 0.17
CA TYR A 375 7.05 7.56 1.28
C TYR A 375 7.64 7.00 2.58
N PRO A 376 7.73 7.81 3.63
CA PRO A 376 8.20 7.32 4.92
C PRO A 376 7.35 6.19 5.48
N GLU A 377 8.01 5.26 6.18
CA GLU A 377 7.38 4.05 6.72
C GLU A 377 6.31 4.33 7.79
N ASP A 378 6.32 5.52 8.38
CA ASP A 378 5.30 5.99 9.34
C ASP A 378 4.01 6.47 8.66
N LEU A 379 3.93 6.48 7.32
CA LEU A 379 2.72 6.77 6.58
C LEU A 379 2.08 5.50 5.99
N VAL A 380 0.78 5.56 5.74
CA VAL A 380 0.02 4.57 4.96
C VAL A 380 -0.65 5.23 3.76
N LYS A 381 -0.73 4.51 2.64
CA LYS A 381 -1.44 4.99 1.45
C LYS A 381 -2.94 4.84 1.66
N ILE A 382 -3.65 5.95 1.58
CA ILE A 382 -5.10 6.02 1.55
C ILE A 382 -5.55 6.05 0.09
N PRO A 383 -6.32 5.06 -0.39
CA PRO A 383 -6.73 5.00 -1.79
C PRO A 383 -7.74 6.10 -2.13
N ALA A 384 -7.72 6.56 -3.39
CA ALA A 384 -8.77 7.46 -3.88
C ALA A 384 -10.13 6.77 -3.78
N GLY A 385 -11.19 7.53 -3.49
CA GLY A 385 -12.53 6.97 -3.39
C GLY A 385 -13.61 8.00 -3.08
N THR A 386 -14.85 7.57 -3.22
CA THR A 386 -16.04 8.35 -2.88
C THR A 386 -16.73 7.72 -1.67
N PHE A 387 -17.11 8.55 -0.69
CA PHE A 387 -17.79 8.11 0.52
C PHE A 387 -18.92 9.07 0.92
N GLN A 388 -19.74 8.62 1.88
CA GLN A 388 -20.78 9.46 2.50
C GLN A 388 -20.20 10.12 3.76
N MET A 389 -19.94 11.42 3.68
CA MET A 389 -19.40 12.24 4.75
C MET A 389 -20.52 12.77 5.65
N GLY A 390 -20.28 12.78 6.96
CA GLY A 390 -21.19 13.30 7.98
C GLY A 390 -21.94 12.23 8.77
N ASN A 391 -22.87 12.70 9.61
CA ASN A 391 -23.59 11.84 10.55
C ASN A 391 -24.58 10.93 9.82
N CYS A 392 -24.35 9.62 9.95
CA CYS A 392 -25.17 8.55 9.38
C CYS A 392 -26.04 7.84 10.42
N MET A 393 -26.04 8.34 11.66
CA MET A 393 -26.79 7.79 12.78
C MET A 393 -28.16 8.46 12.89
N ALA A 394 -28.92 8.14 13.93
CA ALA A 394 -30.21 8.78 14.18
C ALA A 394 -30.04 10.31 14.31
N ALA A 395 -31.03 11.09 13.85
CA ALA A 395 -30.90 12.55 13.77
C ALA A 395 -30.79 13.25 15.15
N ASP A 396 -31.17 12.55 16.22
CA ASP A 396 -31.01 12.97 17.61
C ASP A 396 -29.65 12.58 18.20
N GLU A 397 -28.83 11.84 17.46
CA GLU A 397 -27.51 11.39 17.87
C GLU A 397 -26.41 12.18 17.16
N GLY A 398 -26.03 13.30 17.76
CA GLY A 398 -25.00 14.22 17.26
C GLY A 398 -25.51 15.62 16.95
N GLY A 399 -24.60 16.50 16.53
CA GLY A 399 -24.92 17.89 16.24
C GLY A 399 -25.51 18.09 14.84
N THR A 400 -26.35 19.13 14.67
CA THR A 400 -26.86 19.51 13.34
C THR A 400 -25.76 19.94 12.37
N HIS A 401 -24.59 20.34 12.90
CA HIS A 401 -23.42 20.71 12.11
C HIS A 401 -22.69 19.52 11.48
N GLU A 402 -23.06 18.28 11.84
CA GLU A 402 -22.58 17.04 11.22
C GLU A 402 -23.48 16.60 10.06
N LEU A 403 -24.56 17.34 9.80
CA LEU A 403 -25.55 17.11 8.74
C LEU A 403 -25.46 18.22 7.68
N PRO A 404 -25.96 17.98 6.45
CA PRO A 404 -26.45 16.69 5.95
C PRO A 404 -25.31 15.71 5.67
N ILE A 405 -25.68 14.42 5.62
CA ILE A 405 -24.83 13.43 4.95
C ILE A 405 -24.72 13.79 3.47
N HIS A 406 -23.50 13.78 2.92
CA HIS A 406 -23.26 14.18 1.53
C HIS A 406 -22.13 13.36 0.91
N SER A 407 -22.16 13.23 -0.43
CA SER A 407 -21.17 12.45 -1.17
C SER A 407 -19.91 13.27 -1.39
N VAL A 408 -18.75 12.74 -1.01
CA VAL A 408 -17.44 13.37 -1.20
C VAL A 408 -16.48 12.38 -1.84
N THR A 409 -15.75 12.83 -2.85
CA THR A 409 -14.64 12.13 -3.50
C THR A 409 -13.33 12.74 -3.04
N VAL A 410 -12.40 11.90 -2.58
CA VAL A 410 -11.03 12.29 -2.26
C VAL A 410 -10.06 11.57 -3.20
N ASP A 411 -9.03 12.29 -3.65
CA ASP A 411 -7.91 11.68 -4.35
C ASP A 411 -7.11 10.76 -3.42
N SER A 412 -6.20 9.95 -3.96
CA SER A 412 -5.31 9.14 -3.12
C SER A 412 -4.29 10.04 -2.44
N PHE A 413 -3.99 9.78 -1.17
CA PHE A 413 -2.97 10.47 -0.39
C PHE A 413 -2.25 9.50 0.54
N TYR A 414 -1.20 9.96 1.20
CA TYR A 414 -0.60 9.24 2.32
C TYR A 414 -0.98 9.94 3.61
N MET A 415 -1.23 9.18 4.68
CA MET A 415 -1.55 9.70 6.00
C MET A 415 -0.68 9.03 7.05
N GLY A 416 -0.29 9.78 8.08
CA GLY A 416 0.41 9.24 9.24
C GLY A 416 -0.39 8.09 9.84
N LYS A 417 0.27 6.92 10.01
CA LYS A 417 -0.33 5.74 10.66
C LYS A 417 -0.87 6.09 12.04
N THR A 418 -0.16 6.96 12.73
CA THR A 418 -0.46 7.47 14.07
C THR A 418 -0.46 8.99 14.07
N GLU A 419 -0.88 9.59 15.18
CA GLU A 419 -0.59 10.98 15.51
C GLU A 419 0.93 11.21 15.60
N ILE A 420 1.34 12.48 15.49
CA ILE A 420 2.74 12.87 15.71
C ILE A 420 3.10 12.69 17.18
N THR A 421 4.21 12.01 17.44
CA THR A 421 4.69 11.72 18.80
C THR A 421 5.45 12.89 19.42
N ASN A 422 5.56 12.89 20.75
CA ASN A 422 6.42 13.84 21.48
C ASN A 422 7.87 13.79 21.01
N GLN A 423 8.40 12.60 20.69
CA GLN A 423 9.76 12.45 20.19
C GLN A 423 9.95 13.09 18.82
N GLN A 424 9.05 12.83 17.88
CA GLN A 424 9.08 13.45 16.54
C GLN A 424 8.98 14.98 16.62
N TYR A 425 8.13 15.50 17.51
CA TYR A 425 8.01 16.95 17.69
C TYR A 425 9.25 17.55 18.37
N CYS A 426 9.88 16.87 19.32
CA CYS A 426 11.17 17.29 19.90
C CYS A 426 12.27 17.40 18.83
N GLU A 427 12.33 16.45 17.89
CA GLU A 427 13.28 16.47 16.77
C GLU A 427 13.06 17.69 15.86
N PHE A 428 11.80 17.98 15.54
CA PHE A 428 11.42 19.21 14.86
C PHE A 428 11.93 20.45 15.60
N MET A 429 11.60 20.58 16.88
CA MET A 429 11.92 21.77 17.67
C MET A 429 13.45 21.98 17.79
N ASN A 430 14.21 20.91 18.02
CA ASN A 430 15.67 20.97 18.06
C ASN A 430 16.27 21.37 16.70
N SER A 431 15.80 20.77 15.61
CA SER A 431 16.26 21.06 14.25
C SER A 431 15.91 22.50 13.84
N ALA A 432 14.67 22.92 14.10
CA ALA A 432 14.18 24.26 13.81
C ALA A 432 14.93 25.34 14.61
N LEU A 433 15.27 25.07 15.87
CA LEU A 433 16.07 25.99 16.70
C LEU A 433 17.47 26.19 16.10
N GLN A 434 18.14 25.10 15.70
CA GLN A 434 19.47 25.17 15.08
C GLN A 434 19.46 25.93 13.75
N GLN A 435 18.37 25.81 12.99
CA GLN A 435 18.17 26.52 11.72
C GLN A 435 17.69 27.98 11.91
N GLY A 436 17.40 28.42 13.15
CA GLY A 436 16.87 29.75 13.43
C GLY A 436 15.42 29.96 12.95
N LEU A 437 14.67 28.88 12.72
CA LEU A 437 13.28 28.92 12.25
C LEU A 437 12.28 29.24 13.38
N ILE A 438 12.66 28.95 14.63
CA ILE A 438 11.87 29.26 15.82
C ILE A 438 12.67 30.17 16.76
N SER A 439 11.94 30.95 17.57
CA SER A 439 12.52 31.81 18.61
C SER A 439 11.68 31.77 19.89
N PHE A 440 12.27 32.24 21.00
CA PHE A 440 11.61 32.28 22.30
C PHE A 440 10.85 33.59 22.50
N GLY A 441 9.53 33.49 22.63
CA GLY A 441 8.68 34.50 23.25
C GLY A 441 8.29 34.02 24.64
N TYR A 442 9.27 33.77 25.53
CA TYR A 442 9.07 33.03 26.78
C TYR A 442 7.81 33.50 27.51
N PRO A 443 6.91 32.57 27.86
CA PRO A 443 7.07 31.10 27.92
C PRO A 443 6.70 30.32 26.64
N ASP A 444 6.56 31.02 25.51
CA ASP A 444 6.01 30.47 24.28
C ASP A 444 7.08 30.32 23.20
N ILE A 445 6.90 29.33 22.32
CA ILE A 445 7.70 29.21 21.09
C ILE A 445 6.95 29.86 19.94
N VAL A 446 7.62 30.76 19.24
CA VAL A 446 7.04 31.54 18.14
C VAL A 446 7.90 31.40 16.87
N PRO A 447 7.32 31.66 15.68
CA PRO A 447 8.10 31.79 14.45
C PRO A 447 9.30 32.75 14.63
N GLY A 448 10.45 32.47 14.03
CA GLY A 448 11.57 33.42 13.93
C GLY A 448 11.21 34.70 13.17
N PRO A 449 12.19 35.61 12.94
CA PRO A 449 12.24 37.08 13.20
C PRO A 449 10.96 37.94 13.36
N ASN A 450 9.77 37.37 13.44
CA ASN A 450 8.48 38.03 13.62
C ASN A 450 7.86 37.68 14.99
N ALA A 451 8.67 37.71 16.05
CA ALA A 451 8.30 37.38 17.44
C ALA A 451 7.31 38.37 18.11
N GLY A 452 6.38 38.97 17.35
CA GLY A 452 5.57 40.12 17.77
C GLY A 452 4.05 39.93 17.72
N ALA A 453 3.53 38.81 17.21
CA ALA A 453 2.10 38.53 17.26
C ALA A 453 1.81 37.49 18.35
N GLU A 454 1.19 37.93 19.45
CA GLU A 454 0.75 37.18 20.64
C GLU A 454 -0.13 35.94 20.34
N TYR A 455 -0.39 35.63 19.06
CA TYR A 455 -1.38 34.66 18.59
C TYR A 455 -0.81 33.52 17.72
N GLN A 456 0.50 33.49 17.42
CA GLN A 456 1.12 32.50 16.51
C GLN A 456 2.09 31.56 17.23
N ILE A 457 1.70 31.11 18.42
CA ILE A 457 2.49 30.23 19.28
C ILE A 457 2.47 28.82 18.69
N TYR A 458 3.60 28.10 18.70
CA TYR A 458 3.68 26.71 18.21
C TYR A 458 3.37 25.71 19.31
N THR A 459 3.96 25.93 20.48
CA THR A 459 3.75 25.13 21.68
C THR A 459 4.07 25.99 22.91
N HIS A 460 3.40 25.70 24.02
CA HIS A 460 3.63 26.35 25.31
C HIS A 460 4.58 25.52 26.18
N LEU A 461 5.57 26.17 26.79
CA LEU A 461 6.61 25.49 27.59
C LEU A 461 6.56 25.87 29.09
N TRP A 462 5.40 26.22 29.64
CA TRP A 462 5.24 26.61 31.05
C TRP A 462 5.68 25.50 32.02
N GLY A 463 6.97 25.45 32.36
CA GLY A 463 7.64 24.34 33.06
C GLY A 463 7.17 24.03 34.49
N TRP A 464 6.07 24.61 34.97
CA TRP A 464 5.47 24.33 36.27
C TRP A 464 4.20 23.47 36.18
N SER A 465 3.71 23.16 34.98
CA SER A 465 2.54 22.30 34.81
C SER A 465 2.92 20.82 34.76
N SER A 466 2.16 19.98 35.47
CA SER A 466 2.34 18.53 35.44
C SER A 466 2.07 17.93 34.04
N VAL A 467 1.37 18.68 33.18
CA VAL A 467 0.82 18.20 31.89
C VAL A 467 1.74 18.35 30.69
N ILE A 468 2.80 19.14 30.79
CA ILE A 468 3.74 19.33 29.68
C ILE A 468 4.55 18.06 29.45
N GLN A 469 4.65 17.65 28.19
CA GLN A 469 5.40 16.45 27.77
C GLN A 469 6.76 16.76 27.12
N ILE A 470 6.99 18.01 26.70
CA ILE A 470 8.26 18.45 26.09
C ILE A 470 8.94 19.46 27.01
N LEU A 471 10.15 19.15 27.44
CA LEU A 471 11.00 20.00 28.27
C LEU A 471 12.02 20.74 27.41
N TYR A 472 12.43 21.91 27.87
CA TYR A 472 13.53 22.67 27.27
C TYR A 472 14.52 23.11 28.35
N ASP A 473 15.81 22.80 28.17
CA ASP A 473 16.87 23.05 29.16
C ASP A 473 17.76 24.26 28.83
N TRP A 474 17.29 25.16 27.94
CA TRP A 474 18.06 26.26 27.34
C TRP A 474 19.06 25.87 26.24
N THR A 475 19.17 24.57 25.94
CA THR A 475 20.02 24.06 24.86
C THR A 475 19.24 23.15 23.93
N THR A 476 18.44 22.24 24.49
CA THR A 476 17.77 21.18 23.74
C THR A 476 16.36 20.90 24.27
N PHE A 477 15.48 20.53 23.35
CA PHE A 477 14.17 19.96 23.64
C PHE A 477 14.29 18.46 23.91
N SER A 478 13.64 17.98 24.97
CA SER A 478 13.62 16.57 25.34
C SER A 478 12.24 16.15 25.84
N VAL A 479 11.92 14.87 25.67
CA VAL A 479 10.65 14.32 26.15
C VAL A 479 10.72 14.08 27.66
N LYS A 480 9.66 14.47 28.38
CA LYS A 480 9.51 14.27 29.82
C LYS A 480 9.19 12.81 30.13
N THR A 481 9.74 12.29 31.22
CA THR A 481 9.24 11.06 31.86
C THR A 481 8.11 11.41 32.83
N LYS A 482 6.93 10.78 32.69
CA LYS A 482 5.77 11.00 33.56
C LYS A 482 5.60 9.80 34.49
N ASN A 483 5.73 9.99 35.80
CA ASN A 483 5.61 8.91 36.81
C ASN A 483 6.49 7.67 36.50
N GLY A 484 7.67 7.86 35.90
CA GLY A 484 8.57 6.77 35.50
C GLY A 484 8.25 6.12 34.14
N ARG A 485 7.17 6.54 33.47
CA ARG A 485 6.82 6.14 32.10
C ARG A 485 7.48 7.06 31.08
N ASP A 486 8.10 6.46 30.07
CA ASP A 486 8.57 7.18 28.88
C ASP A 486 7.37 7.63 28.04
N MET A 487 7.36 8.92 27.70
CA MET A 487 6.30 9.57 26.93
C MET A 487 6.71 9.80 25.46
N SER A 488 7.87 9.27 25.05
CA SER A 488 8.44 9.47 23.70
C SER A 488 7.49 9.05 22.58
N GLN A 489 6.74 7.97 22.80
CA GLN A 489 5.77 7.41 21.84
C GLN A 489 4.33 7.89 22.07
N ASP A 490 4.08 8.77 23.04
CA ASP A 490 2.77 9.37 23.21
C ASP A 490 2.56 10.48 22.18
N PRO A 491 1.31 10.74 21.77
CA PRO A 491 1.01 11.87 20.90
C PRO A 491 1.49 13.17 21.53
N VAL A 492 2.02 14.06 20.70
CA VAL A 492 2.29 15.42 21.13
C VAL A 492 0.97 16.14 21.38
N VAL A 493 0.87 16.76 22.55
CA VAL A 493 -0.28 17.57 22.97
C VAL A 493 0.18 18.98 23.34
N ASP A 494 -0.76 19.86 23.66
CA ASP A 494 -0.45 21.25 24.02
C ASP A 494 0.23 22.01 22.86
N ILE A 495 -0.21 21.68 21.65
CA ILE A 495 0.22 22.29 20.38
C ILE A 495 -0.95 23.06 19.76
N THR A 496 -0.61 24.13 19.07
CA THR A 496 -1.57 24.90 18.29
C THR A 496 -1.64 24.39 16.85
N TRP A 497 -2.64 24.85 16.10
CA TRP A 497 -2.69 24.61 14.66
C TRP A 497 -1.45 25.18 13.93
N TYR A 498 -0.94 26.33 14.40
CA TYR A 498 0.27 26.94 13.83
C TYR A 498 1.51 26.07 14.03
N GLY A 499 1.66 25.46 15.23
CA GLY A 499 2.74 24.53 15.52
C GLY A 499 2.67 23.26 14.66
N ALA A 500 1.47 22.75 14.43
CA ALA A 500 1.23 21.59 13.57
C ALA A 500 1.58 21.86 12.09
N VAL A 501 1.20 23.04 11.59
CA VAL A 501 1.52 23.49 10.23
C VAL A 501 3.01 23.73 10.04
N ALA A 502 3.67 24.34 11.02
CA ALA A 502 5.12 24.55 10.98
C ALA A 502 5.88 23.23 10.93
N TYR A 503 5.46 22.23 11.71
CA TYR A 503 6.00 20.87 11.65
C TYR A 503 5.86 20.27 10.24
N CYS A 504 4.70 20.42 9.59
CA CYS A 504 4.48 19.93 8.22
C CYS A 504 5.45 20.57 7.21
N ASN A 505 5.62 21.89 7.25
CA ASN A 505 6.57 22.58 6.38
C ASN A 505 8.02 22.15 6.65
N TRP A 506 8.41 22.05 7.91
CA TRP A 506 9.74 21.57 8.29
C TRP A 506 10.00 20.16 7.77
N ARG A 507 9.07 19.22 7.98
CA ARG A 507 9.20 17.83 7.52
C ARG A 507 9.30 17.76 6.00
N SER A 508 8.54 18.61 5.29
CA SER A 508 8.66 18.75 3.83
C SER A 508 10.08 19.12 3.43
N GLN A 509 10.67 20.12 4.07
CA GLN A 509 12.03 20.58 3.76
C GLN A 509 13.09 19.53 4.10
N GLN A 510 12.95 18.82 5.23
CA GLN A 510 13.88 17.74 5.60
C GLN A 510 13.91 16.61 4.55
N GLU A 511 12.80 16.40 3.86
CA GLU A 511 12.66 15.39 2.81
C GLU A 511 12.79 15.95 1.39
N GLY A 512 13.25 17.19 1.23
CA GLY A 512 13.46 17.83 -0.08
C GLY A 512 12.17 18.07 -0.87
N ARG A 513 11.04 18.25 -0.18
CA ARG A 513 9.72 18.52 -0.76
C ARG A 513 9.36 20.00 -0.67
N GLU A 514 8.57 20.48 -1.62
CA GLU A 514 8.02 21.83 -1.56
C GLU A 514 7.07 21.98 -0.36
N PRO A 515 7.23 23.00 0.50
CA PRO A 515 6.31 23.27 1.60
C PRO A 515 4.91 23.60 1.08
N CYS A 516 3.87 23.09 1.74
CA CYS A 516 2.47 23.36 1.37
C CYS A 516 1.97 24.70 1.90
N TYR A 517 2.53 25.21 3.01
CA TYR A 517 2.04 26.43 3.65
C TYR A 517 2.94 27.63 3.40
N ASP A 518 2.33 28.77 3.11
CA ASP A 518 2.99 30.06 3.29
C ASP A 518 2.85 30.50 4.76
N LEU A 519 3.93 30.45 5.53
CA LEU A 519 3.91 30.79 6.97
C LEU A 519 3.70 32.29 7.26
N SER A 520 3.69 33.15 6.23
CA SER A 520 3.33 34.57 6.39
C SER A 520 1.83 34.82 6.33
N THR A 521 1.11 33.99 5.57
CA THR A 521 -0.34 34.10 5.37
C THR A 521 -1.13 32.95 5.98
N TRP A 522 -0.44 31.88 6.38
CA TRP A 522 -1.00 30.61 6.89
C TRP A 522 -1.91 29.89 5.89
N THR A 523 -1.76 30.20 4.61
CA THR A 523 -2.54 29.58 3.53
C THR A 523 -1.87 28.31 3.04
N CYS A 524 -2.68 27.27 2.79
CA CYS A 524 -2.22 26.01 2.20
C CYS A 524 -2.38 26.05 0.68
N ASP A 525 -1.31 25.81 -0.06
CA ASP A 525 -1.34 25.53 -1.49
C ASP A 525 -1.43 24.00 -1.71
N PHE A 526 -2.65 23.52 -1.93
CA PHE A 526 -2.93 22.10 -2.17
C PHE A 526 -2.32 21.53 -3.47
N SER A 527 -1.79 22.38 -4.36
CA SER A 527 -1.07 21.92 -5.55
C SER A 527 0.33 21.40 -5.22
N LYS A 528 0.88 21.75 -4.05
CA LYS A 528 2.20 21.32 -3.59
C LYS A 528 2.21 19.87 -3.11
N LYS A 529 3.39 19.26 -3.19
CA LYS A 529 3.64 17.82 -2.90
C LYS A 529 4.40 17.60 -1.59
N GLY A 530 4.27 18.53 -0.65
CA GLY A 530 4.79 18.45 0.71
C GLY A 530 3.79 17.88 1.71
N TYR A 531 4.24 17.81 2.95
CA TYR A 531 3.38 17.48 4.09
C TYR A 531 2.44 18.62 4.40
N ARG A 532 1.25 18.24 4.87
CA ARG A 532 0.24 19.17 5.38
C ARG A 532 -0.67 18.50 6.41
N LEU A 533 -1.53 19.27 7.04
CA LEU A 533 -2.66 18.71 7.79
C LEU A 533 -3.69 18.12 6.81
N PRO A 534 -4.40 17.04 7.21
CA PRO A 534 -5.50 16.51 6.41
C PRO A 534 -6.59 17.56 6.23
N THR A 535 -7.31 17.50 5.11
CA THR A 535 -8.63 18.14 5.08
C THR A 535 -9.58 17.39 6.01
N GLU A 536 -10.67 18.04 6.43
CA GLU A 536 -11.70 17.37 7.24
C GLU A 536 -12.26 16.13 6.53
N ALA A 537 -12.43 16.23 5.20
CA ALA A 537 -12.92 15.12 4.38
C ALA A 537 -11.90 13.99 4.24
N GLU A 538 -10.62 14.30 4.03
CA GLU A 538 -9.56 13.29 4.03
C GLU A 538 -9.49 12.57 5.37
N TRP A 539 -9.60 13.32 6.48
CA TRP A 539 -9.61 12.76 7.81
C TRP A 539 -10.80 11.80 8.01
N GLU A 540 -12.03 12.21 7.69
CA GLU A 540 -13.19 11.34 7.90
C GLU A 540 -13.16 10.10 7.00
N TYR A 541 -12.80 10.27 5.72
CA TYR A 541 -12.66 9.16 4.79
C TYR A 541 -11.65 8.13 5.30
N ALA A 542 -10.50 8.61 5.74
CA ALA A 542 -9.43 7.79 6.25
C ALA A 542 -9.83 7.10 7.56
N ALA A 543 -10.48 7.81 8.48
CA ALA A 543 -10.97 7.29 9.76
C ALA A 543 -12.03 6.20 9.58
N ARG A 544 -12.89 6.30 8.56
CA ARG A 544 -13.88 5.26 8.22
C ARG A 544 -13.26 3.93 7.78
N GLY A 545 -12.01 3.92 7.31
CA GLY A 545 -11.26 2.68 7.04
C GLY A 545 -11.93 1.74 6.03
N GLY A 546 -12.67 2.29 5.06
CA GLY A 546 -13.44 1.53 4.07
C GLY A 546 -14.84 1.08 4.52
N LEU A 547 -15.25 1.35 5.76
CA LEU A 547 -16.61 1.07 6.23
C LEU A 547 -17.58 2.22 5.90
N SER A 548 -18.81 1.86 5.58
CA SER A 548 -19.90 2.82 5.32
C SER A 548 -20.97 2.72 6.40
N GLY A 549 -21.52 3.87 6.82
CA GLY A 549 -22.64 3.93 7.74
C GLY A 549 -22.32 3.45 9.16
N LYS A 550 -21.07 3.59 9.61
CA LYS A 550 -20.60 3.15 10.95
C LYS A 550 -20.30 4.33 11.87
N ARG A 551 -20.52 4.09 13.17
CA ARG A 551 -20.28 5.05 14.25
C ARG A 551 -18.79 5.26 14.52
N PHE A 552 -18.04 4.16 14.51
CA PHE A 552 -16.62 4.05 14.81
C PHE A 552 -15.86 3.34 13.68
N PRO A 553 -14.52 3.45 13.62
CA PRO A 553 -13.70 2.88 12.54
C PRO A 553 -13.83 1.36 12.37
N TRP A 554 -14.31 0.68 13.41
CA TRP A 554 -14.45 -0.77 13.49
C TRP A 554 -15.92 -1.23 13.60
N GLY A 555 -16.89 -0.33 13.70
CA GLY A 555 -18.29 -0.72 13.87
C GLY A 555 -19.15 0.30 14.61
N ASP A 556 -20.12 -0.20 15.38
CA ASP A 556 -21.18 0.62 15.98
C ASP A 556 -21.09 0.73 17.52
N THR A 557 -20.10 0.07 18.13
CA THR A 557 -19.85 0.06 19.58
C THR A 557 -18.39 0.42 19.89
N ILE A 558 -18.16 0.93 21.11
CA ILE A 558 -16.82 1.30 21.60
C ILE A 558 -16.63 0.76 23.01
N SER A 559 -15.40 0.39 23.36
CA SER A 559 -14.95 0.09 24.71
C SER A 559 -13.48 0.52 24.86
N HIS A 560 -12.96 0.46 26.08
CA HIS A 560 -11.53 0.70 26.33
C HIS A 560 -10.59 -0.28 25.61
N ASN A 561 -11.09 -1.37 25.02
CA ASN A 561 -10.26 -2.26 24.20
C ASN A 561 -9.96 -1.67 22.82
N GLU A 562 -10.81 -0.76 22.32
CA GLU A 562 -10.67 -0.19 20.98
C GLU A 562 -10.09 1.22 20.97
N ALA A 563 -10.23 1.99 22.07
CA ALA A 563 -9.75 3.36 22.14
C ALA A 563 -9.43 3.83 23.56
N ASN A 564 -8.61 4.88 23.64
CA ASN A 564 -8.37 5.63 24.88
C ASN A 564 -9.32 6.83 24.98
N TYR A 565 -10.37 6.73 25.80
CA TYR A 565 -11.38 7.79 25.94
C TYR A 565 -11.96 7.79 27.37
N VAL A 566 -12.90 8.71 27.64
CA VAL A 566 -13.73 8.66 28.85
C VAL A 566 -15.00 7.89 28.56
N SER A 567 -15.17 6.73 29.20
CA SER A 567 -16.37 5.91 29.05
C SER A 567 -17.56 6.48 29.85
N TYR A 568 -18.72 6.48 29.20
CA TYR A 568 -20.03 6.86 29.74
C TYR A 568 -21.03 5.71 29.53
N THR A 569 -20.63 4.46 29.83
CA THR A 569 -21.46 3.25 29.66
C THR A 569 -22.81 3.29 30.41
N ASP A 570 -22.93 4.16 31.43
CA ASP A 570 -24.18 4.41 32.15
C ASP A 570 -25.18 5.29 31.40
N ILE A 571 -24.75 5.97 30.33
CA ILE A 571 -25.56 6.92 29.54
C ILE A 571 -25.65 6.48 28.07
N LEU A 572 -24.54 6.00 27.49
CA LEU A 572 -24.42 5.68 26.08
C LEU A 572 -24.51 4.16 25.86
N SER A 573 -25.62 3.70 25.28
CA SER A 573 -25.87 2.25 25.09
C SER A 573 -24.88 1.53 24.15
N TYR A 574 -24.17 2.28 23.30
CA TYR A 574 -23.14 1.76 22.42
C TYR A 574 -21.73 1.73 23.07
N ASP A 575 -21.59 2.31 24.25
CA ASP A 575 -20.37 2.27 25.05
C ASP A 575 -20.39 1.04 25.96
N LEU A 576 -19.60 0.05 25.58
CA LEU A 576 -19.46 -1.24 26.26
C LEU A 576 -18.24 -1.26 27.18
N GLY A 577 -17.70 -0.09 27.54
CA GLY A 577 -16.60 0.05 28.47
C GLY A 577 -16.87 -0.69 29.80
N PRO A 578 -15.86 -1.35 30.38
CA PRO A 578 -16.05 -2.11 31.62
C PRO A 578 -16.29 -1.22 32.85
N THR A 579 -16.00 0.08 32.73
CA THR A 579 -16.06 1.07 33.82
C THR A 579 -16.38 2.46 33.26
N VAL A 580 -17.20 3.25 33.97
CA VAL A 580 -17.37 4.69 33.70
C VAL A 580 -16.10 5.45 34.08
N GLY A 581 -15.68 6.40 33.24
CA GLY A 581 -14.52 7.25 33.46
C GLY A 581 -13.35 6.99 32.51
N SER A 582 -12.19 7.57 32.81
CA SER A 582 -10.98 7.47 31.99
C SER A 582 -10.46 6.04 31.87
N HIS A 583 -9.73 5.78 30.79
CA HIS A 583 -9.07 4.50 30.55
C HIS A 583 -8.21 4.04 31.74
N PRO A 584 -8.43 2.82 32.29
CA PRO A 584 -7.83 2.40 33.57
C PRO A 584 -6.31 2.23 33.52
N THR A 585 -5.75 1.90 32.35
CA THR A 585 -4.29 1.75 32.18
C THR A 585 -3.56 3.10 32.18
N TRP A 586 -4.18 4.15 31.66
CA TRP A 586 -3.50 5.43 31.37
C TRP A 586 -3.84 6.53 32.38
N SER A 587 -4.91 6.34 33.16
CA SER A 587 -5.32 7.21 34.27
C SER A 587 -4.43 7.06 35.50
N ASP A 588 -3.15 7.42 35.35
CA ASP A 588 -2.10 7.29 36.36
C ASP A 588 -2.11 8.41 37.42
N GLY A 589 -3.19 9.20 37.50
CA GLY A 589 -3.36 10.31 38.44
C GLY A 589 -2.64 11.60 38.05
N THR A 590 -1.83 11.60 36.98
CA THR A 590 -1.17 12.80 36.44
C THR A 590 -1.53 13.01 34.97
N HIS A 591 -2.28 14.07 34.68
CA HIS A 591 -2.60 14.44 33.29
C HIS A 591 -1.34 14.77 32.47
N PRO A 592 -1.36 14.54 31.13
CA PRO A 592 -2.45 13.95 30.34
C PRO A 592 -2.47 12.41 30.41
N TYR A 593 -3.63 11.78 30.22
CA TYR A 593 -3.77 10.31 30.17
C TYR A 593 -3.69 9.74 28.76
N THR A 594 -2.76 10.25 27.95
CA THR A 594 -2.47 9.72 26.62
C THR A 594 -1.97 8.28 26.71
N ALA A 595 -2.28 7.51 25.68
CA ALA A 595 -1.68 6.22 25.40
C ALA A 595 -0.53 6.42 24.40
N PRO A 596 0.51 5.56 24.41
CA PRO A 596 1.44 5.48 23.29
C PRO A 596 0.66 5.27 21.99
N VAL A 597 1.05 5.97 20.93
CA VAL A 597 0.40 5.79 19.63
C VAL A 597 0.55 4.35 19.13
N GLY A 598 -0.44 3.85 18.40
CA GLY A 598 -0.50 2.47 17.94
C GLY A 598 -0.87 1.46 19.02
N SER A 599 -1.38 1.89 20.18
CA SER A 599 -1.75 0.98 21.28
C SER A 599 -2.97 0.12 20.98
N PHE A 600 -3.87 0.60 20.11
CA PHE A 600 -5.12 -0.08 19.74
C PHE A 600 -5.04 -0.67 18.33
N ALA A 601 -6.06 -1.42 17.91
CA ALA A 601 -6.08 -1.99 16.57
C ALA A 601 -6.23 -0.90 15.50
N ALA A 602 -5.53 -1.06 14.37
CA ALA A 602 -5.71 -0.19 13.22
C ALA A 602 -7.08 -0.42 12.54
N ASN A 603 -7.62 0.61 11.91
CA ASN A 603 -8.80 0.49 11.06
C ASN A 603 -8.46 -0.21 9.72
N GLY A 604 -9.47 -0.37 8.84
CA GLY A 604 -9.31 -1.06 7.55
C GLY A 604 -8.32 -0.42 6.56
N PHE A 605 -7.85 0.80 6.81
CA PHE A 605 -6.79 1.46 6.05
C PHE A 605 -5.43 1.47 6.77
N GLY A 606 -5.31 0.83 7.92
CA GLY A 606 -4.04 0.74 8.66
C GLY A 606 -3.73 1.98 9.52
N LEU A 607 -4.74 2.77 9.87
CA LEU A 607 -4.61 3.92 10.76
C LEU A 607 -4.97 3.55 12.20
N TYR A 608 -4.15 4.00 13.13
CA TYR A 608 -4.30 3.83 14.57
C TYR A 608 -4.86 5.09 15.20
N ASP A 609 -5.58 4.93 16.30
CA ASP A 609 -5.98 6.01 17.21
C ASP A 609 -6.77 7.16 16.57
N VAL A 610 -7.40 6.93 15.41
CA VAL A 610 -8.29 7.92 14.75
C VAL A 610 -9.58 8.18 15.55
N THR A 611 -9.75 7.51 16.68
CA THR A 611 -10.85 7.70 17.62
C THR A 611 -10.28 7.58 19.03
N GLY A 612 -10.47 8.63 19.84
CA GLY A 612 -9.86 8.74 21.16
C GLY A 612 -8.39 9.13 21.09
N ASN A 613 -7.70 8.91 22.21
CA ASN A 613 -6.34 9.35 22.49
C ASN A 613 -6.19 10.87 22.44
N VAL A 614 -6.11 11.50 21.27
CA VAL A 614 -6.11 12.97 21.14
C VAL A 614 -7.00 13.43 19.99
N ASP A 615 -7.60 14.58 20.20
CA ASP A 615 -8.23 15.37 19.15
C ASP A 615 -7.16 15.81 18.13
N GLU A 616 -7.51 15.78 16.84
CA GLU A 616 -6.56 16.05 15.76
C GLU A 616 -6.94 17.27 14.94
N TRP A 617 -5.99 18.21 14.79
CA TRP A 617 -6.16 19.37 13.91
C TRP A 617 -6.30 19.00 12.43
N CYS A 618 -7.30 19.57 11.76
CA CYS A 618 -7.44 19.56 10.31
C CYS A 618 -7.06 20.92 9.70
N ASN A 619 -6.83 20.94 8.38
CA ASN A 619 -6.55 22.17 7.65
C ASN A 619 -7.76 23.12 7.60
N ASP A 620 -8.97 22.59 7.48
CA ASP A 620 -10.19 23.31 7.14
C ASP A 620 -10.52 24.41 8.16
N TRP A 621 -11.01 25.54 7.64
CA TRP A 621 -11.80 26.46 8.46
C TRP A 621 -13.13 25.79 8.81
N TYR A 622 -13.61 25.99 10.03
CA TYR A 622 -14.88 25.45 10.46
C TYR A 622 -16.04 26.34 10.03
N SER A 623 -17.09 25.71 9.53
CA SER A 623 -18.43 26.29 9.42
C SER A 623 -19.47 25.21 9.73
N ALA A 624 -20.45 25.58 10.55
CA ALA A 624 -21.53 24.69 10.97
C ALA A 624 -22.46 24.29 9.81
N THR A 625 -22.52 25.09 8.74
CA THR A 625 -23.40 24.84 7.59
C THR A 625 -22.62 24.39 6.35
N TYR A 626 -21.31 24.15 6.45
CA TYR A 626 -20.48 23.86 5.26
C TYR A 626 -20.96 22.65 4.47
N TYR A 627 -21.45 21.61 5.15
CA TYR A 627 -21.92 20.37 4.51
C TYR A 627 -23.12 20.60 3.58
N GLU A 628 -23.91 21.65 3.79
CA GLU A 628 -25.05 21.99 2.91
C GLU A 628 -24.61 22.44 1.50
N SER A 629 -23.39 22.96 1.38
CA SER A 629 -22.85 23.53 0.15
C SER A 629 -21.45 23.00 -0.20
N SER A 630 -21.02 21.91 0.44
CA SER A 630 -19.69 21.32 0.24
C SER A 630 -19.52 20.85 -1.21
N PRO A 631 -18.41 21.18 -1.88
CA PRO A 631 -18.13 20.63 -3.21
C PRO A 631 -17.89 19.10 -3.11
N GLY A 632 -18.28 18.38 -4.17
CA GLY A 632 -18.18 16.92 -4.17
C GLY A 632 -16.76 16.38 -4.31
N ASP A 633 -15.84 17.13 -4.93
CA ASP A 633 -14.47 16.65 -5.20
C ASP A 633 -13.44 17.43 -4.37
N ASN A 634 -12.67 16.71 -3.55
CA ASN A 634 -11.60 17.22 -2.69
C ASN A 634 -11.96 18.52 -1.92
N PRO A 635 -13.03 18.53 -1.09
CA PRO A 635 -13.38 19.71 -0.31
C PRO A 635 -12.27 20.07 0.69
N THR A 636 -12.02 21.37 0.84
CA THR A 636 -10.96 21.96 1.68
C THR A 636 -11.50 22.93 2.74
N GLY A 637 -12.81 22.91 2.95
CA GLY A 637 -13.51 23.80 3.86
C GLY A 637 -13.89 25.14 3.22
N PRO A 638 -14.47 26.07 3.99
CA PRO A 638 -14.66 27.46 3.58
C PRO A 638 -13.31 28.16 3.34
N ALA A 639 -13.29 29.13 2.43
CA ALA A 639 -12.08 29.89 2.11
C ALA A 639 -11.54 30.72 3.30
N THR A 640 -12.42 31.14 4.22
CA THR A 640 -12.06 31.92 5.42
C THR A 640 -12.88 31.46 6.62
N GLY A 641 -12.34 31.65 7.83
CA GLY A 641 -13.04 31.38 9.08
C GLY A 641 -12.25 31.90 10.28
N GLU A 642 -12.82 31.71 11.46
CA GLU A 642 -12.20 32.10 12.74
C GLU A 642 -11.63 30.91 13.51
N MET A 643 -12.17 29.71 13.26
CA MET A 643 -11.88 28.48 13.99
C MET A 643 -11.47 27.38 13.01
N ARG A 644 -10.47 26.56 13.35
CA ARG A 644 -10.05 25.40 12.56
C ARG A 644 -10.77 24.14 13.06
N VAL A 645 -10.99 23.20 12.15
CA VAL A 645 -11.66 21.93 12.45
C VAL A 645 -10.77 21.02 13.30
N ILE A 646 -11.40 20.30 14.24
CA ILE A 646 -10.81 19.23 15.05
C ILE A 646 -11.69 17.98 14.98
N ARG A 647 -11.05 16.80 14.97
CA ARG A 647 -11.67 15.49 14.78
C ARG A 647 -11.09 14.44 15.72
N GLY A 648 -11.79 13.32 15.91
CA GLY A 648 -11.28 12.13 16.60
C GLY A 648 -11.84 11.90 18.00
N GLY A 649 -11.97 12.96 18.81
CA GLY A 649 -12.19 12.83 20.24
C GLY A 649 -10.89 12.46 20.96
N GLY A 650 -10.77 12.86 22.23
CA GLY A 650 -9.56 12.64 23.01
C GLY A 650 -9.73 11.66 24.17
N TRP A 651 -8.63 11.43 24.90
CA TRP A 651 -8.60 10.72 26.17
C TRP A 651 -9.42 11.44 27.26
N TRP A 652 -9.69 12.74 27.06
CA TRP A 652 -10.38 13.63 27.98
C TRP A 652 -11.61 14.26 27.32
N GLY A 653 -12.80 13.73 27.63
CA GLY A 653 -14.05 14.27 27.09
C GLY A 653 -14.15 14.14 25.56
N GLY A 654 -15.09 14.86 24.96
CA GLY A 654 -15.36 14.80 23.53
C GLY A 654 -16.14 13.54 23.11
N GLU A 655 -16.86 13.68 21.99
CA GLU A 655 -17.61 12.58 21.41
C GLU A 655 -16.76 11.83 20.38
N GLN A 656 -16.71 10.51 20.55
CA GLN A 656 -15.76 9.62 19.87
C GLN A 656 -16.26 9.13 18.51
N ARG A 657 -17.42 9.61 18.05
CA ARG A 657 -18.00 9.18 16.76
C ARG A 657 -17.14 9.73 15.62
N ILE A 658 -16.91 8.94 14.56
CA ILE A 658 -16.14 9.39 13.40
C ILE A 658 -16.73 10.67 12.77
N SER A 659 -18.05 10.81 12.78
CA SER A 659 -18.72 11.98 12.21
C SER A 659 -18.68 13.22 13.12
N HIS A 660 -18.34 13.08 14.40
CA HIS A 660 -18.33 14.20 15.34
C HIS A 660 -17.20 15.18 15.02
N ARG A 661 -17.56 16.44 14.82
CA ARG A 661 -16.65 17.54 14.46
C ARG A 661 -16.75 18.66 15.48
N TYR A 662 -15.61 19.21 15.83
CA TYR A 662 -15.52 20.39 16.68
C TYR A 662 -14.59 21.43 16.04
N SER A 663 -14.44 22.58 16.69
CA SER A 663 -13.52 23.61 16.22
C SER A 663 -12.99 24.48 17.34
N TYR A 664 -11.76 24.97 17.15
CA TYR A 664 -11.12 25.92 18.06
C TYR A 664 -10.36 26.99 17.29
N GLN A 665 -10.04 28.10 17.96
CA GLN A 665 -9.18 29.12 17.38
C GLN A 665 -7.82 28.49 17.05
N PRO A 666 -7.16 28.87 15.94
CA PRO A 666 -5.91 28.23 15.50
C PRO A 666 -4.77 28.37 16.51
N GLY A 667 -4.80 29.38 17.38
CA GLY A 667 -3.83 29.57 18.47
C GLY A 667 -4.20 28.86 19.77
N PHE A 668 -5.34 28.17 19.84
CA PHE A 668 -5.74 27.41 21.01
C PHE A 668 -4.95 26.10 21.09
N HIS A 669 -4.68 25.62 22.30
CA HIS A 669 -3.92 24.42 22.60
C HIS A 669 -4.45 23.84 23.92
N ASP A 670 -4.34 22.53 24.11
CA ASP A 670 -4.75 21.85 25.35
C ASP A 670 -4.17 20.43 25.41
N ILE A 671 -4.37 19.78 26.55
CA ILE A 671 -3.71 18.54 26.96
C ILE A 671 -4.24 17.27 26.27
N ASP A 672 -5.25 17.42 25.42
CA ASP A 672 -5.92 16.37 24.67
C ASP A 672 -5.93 16.64 23.17
N ARG A 673 -5.12 17.61 22.68
CA ARG A 673 -5.10 18.00 21.25
C ARG A 673 -3.73 17.85 20.63
N GLY A 674 -3.66 17.02 19.61
CA GLY A 674 -2.50 16.79 18.77
C GLY A 674 -2.85 16.95 17.29
N PHE A 675 -2.16 16.20 16.45
CA PHE A 675 -2.39 16.17 15.01
C PHE A 675 -1.70 14.97 14.37
N ARG A 676 -2.16 14.62 13.16
CA ARG A 676 -1.42 13.79 12.22
C ARG A 676 -1.21 14.52 10.91
N VAL A 677 -0.30 14.00 10.10
CA VAL A 677 0.07 14.61 8.81
C VAL A 677 -0.46 13.81 7.63
N VAL A 678 -0.67 14.48 6.52
CA VAL A 678 -0.83 13.85 5.21
C VAL A 678 0.24 14.33 4.24
N LEU A 679 0.44 13.55 3.19
CA LEU A 679 1.38 13.81 2.11
C LEU A 679 0.71 13.47 0.78
N ASN A 680 0.72 14.44 -0.15
CA ASN A 680 0.23 14.19 -1.50
C ASN A 680 1.20 13.28 -2.27
N PRO A 681 0.72 12.31 -3.08
CA PRO A 681 1.57 11.52 -3.97
C PRO A 681 2.24 12.43 -4.99
N LYS A 682 3.46 12.05 -5.41
CA LYS A 682 4.26 12.85 -6.35
C LYS A 682 3.58 12.97 -7.71
#